data_AF-A0A349H143-F1
#
_entry.id   AF-A0A349H143-F1
#
_cell.length_a   1.000
_cell.length_b   1.000
_cell.length_c   1.000
_cell.angle_alpha   90.00
_cell.angle_beta   90.00
_cell.angle_gamma   90.00
#
_symmetry.space_group_name_H-M   'P 1'
#
loop_
_entity.id
_entity.type
_entity.pdbx_description
1 polymer ?
#
loop_
_entity_poly.entity_id
_entity_poly.type
_entity_poly.pdbx_seq_one_letter_code
_entity_poly.pdbx_strand_id
1 'polypeptide(L)'
;MADQHIGDILKRLRTSDRFENRTAPVDATQNRRQTSLGIPLVRTGENTFCLDMTGIQVVTGIPEFVHLLVNQAYDFGRHGTGDSLVQQAISPELTPELAHTGMALGTLYVRSQVMRELRPHKEVVFRSLRQLVGSLQSREVRSSLLGDGAKAGPSTAWMLPLGAGRDRLPFFAFMEYDQGGGGLRITLEAEDDHRLHLKRIAHRQLSELDHRVLLQDIGKLADSMVMGIHQSCQGQREFHIEEPNRQPALFEALTNGPLPDLSVLRFTWANRNMTRFLLGHREDVRDMMARTLIALGEVLILETLAARGVVELVCGEHRVYLDVSRRGGCLNMAFDQRRAVMAPDAYLSRMPALLALSDQAGTAMRNVRVVFIHHLTAETLGCIRVFDKMECAFLQGLFIRYKGITPDSFVDALLSLPENRFQFHGLHNIGEGERLSGRYVMSRQFSSLEPVASLAAHLREAHVDYTPAMRMSACHLFMRQMILARQLGQRVLLVEDGGYLAPLLTHWVNAGKTVEDVLAYGALPADAVPEEERQQPIKAWLAGRFAGGVEHTRNGYDQLRACMAACGSLAFPSYTMAISDYKNREEGRGAAMSILAACEVIMNSQGDSLYTRRGVVIGAAGNIGRFLLEHLAARVRPDHACGVDKCADGPLPFPVFRSFADMPADALAETDLILGITGRAIILPGTLQQLLLYGHGQRLYLASGSTKNIEFQALLEWLQTLMKEPAPCIDGYPVELEASAIRDPLTEISHGTCLRIVFQGPAYPPGVSPQNPTKDIMLLADGMPLNFNFYGVPSEIIDRVMAQLMRMCLLCVDGTNRPADLYVLDYTVDEQGKRLTGRVLP
;
A
#
# COMPACT_ATOMS: atom_id res chain seq x y z
N MET A 1 -21.84 -29.25 -51.88
CA MET A 1 -21.01 -29.83 -50.78
C MET A 1 -20.68 -28.83 -49.67
N ALA A 2 -20.97 -27.52 -49.79
CA ALA A 2 -20.76 -26.56 -48.69
C ALA A 2 -21.95 -26.44 -47.72
N ASP A 3 -23.20 -26.62 -48.18
CA ASP A 3 -24.39 -26.41 -47.32
C ASP A 3 -24.73 -27.56 -46.37
N GLN A 4 -24.33 -28.79 -46.67
CA GLN A 4 -24.49 -29.91 -45.74
C GLN A 4 -23.57 -29.79 -44.52
N HIS A 5 -22.42 -29.13 -44.68
CA HIS A 5 -21.43 -29.00 -43.60
C HIS A 5 -21.84 -27.97 -42.54
N ILE A 6 -22.58 -26.93 -42.91
CA ILE A 6 -23.14 -25.94 -41.99
C ILE A 6 -24.35 -26.51 -41.24
N GLY A 7 -25.18 -27.30 -41.93
CA GLY A 7 -26.30 -28.01 -41.32
C GLY A 7 -25.86 -28.95 -40.18
N ASP A 8 -24.79 -29.71 -40.39
CA ASP A 8 -24.26 -30.64 -39.38
C ASP A 8 -23.54 -29.94 -38.22
N ILE A 9 -22.90 -28.79 -38.47
CA ILE A 9 -22.28 -27.97 -37.41
C ILE A 9 -23.36 -27.32 -36.54
N LEU A 10 -24.44 -26.80 -37.13
CA LEU A 10 -25.58 -26.24 -36.38
C LEU A 10 -26.36 -27.32 -35.62
N LYS A 11 -26.44 -28.55 -36.16
CA LYS A 11 -27.05 -29.68 -35.46
C LYS A 11 -26.19 -30.13 -34.26
N ARG A 12 -24.86 -30.15 -34.40
CA ARG A 12 -23.93 -30.42 -33.28
C ARG A 12 -23.90 -29.32 -32.22
N LEU A 13 -24.06 -28.05 -32.61
CA LEU A 13 -24.17 -26.93 -31.67
C LEU A 13 -25.51 -26.92 -30.92
N ARG A 14 -26.58 -27.44 -31.53
CA ARG A 14 -27.88 -27.63 -30.86
C ARG A 14 -27.90 -28.81 -29.89
N THR A 15 -27.04 -29.81 -30.07
CA THR A 15 -26.89 -30.95 -29.14
C THR A 15 -25.72 -30.81 -28.17
N SER A 16 -24.93 -29.73 -28.23
CA SER A 16 -23.93 -29.45 -27.20
C SER A 16 -24.60 -28.76 -26.02
N ASP A 17 -24.50 -29.34 -24.83
CA ASP A 17 -25.05 -28.91 -23.53
C ASP A 17 -24.58 -27.53 -23.03
N ARG A 18 -24.18 -26.61 -23.91
CA ARG A 18 -23.60 -25.30 -23.57
C ARG A 18 -24.61 -24.16 -23.42
N PHE A 19 -25.92 -24.39 -23.64
CA PHE A 19 -26.93 -23.33 -23.60
C PHE A 19 -28.27 -23.68 -22.93
N GLU A 20 -28.37 -24.77 -22.16
CA GLU A 20 -29.48 -24.95 -21.22
C GLU A 20 -29.04 -24.60 -19.80
N ASN A 21 -29.73 -23.62 -19.20
CA ASN A 21 -29.76 -23.39 -17.74
C ASN A 21 -30.38 -24.61 -17.04
N ARG A 22 -29.63 -25.71 -17.01
CA ARG A 22 -29.87 -26.84 -16.13
C ARG A 22 -28.75 -26.81 -15.10
N THR A 23 -29.14 -26.61 -13.85
CA THR A 23 -28.39 -27.04 -12.68
C THR A 23 -28.08 -28.53 -12.83
N ALA A 24 -26.99 -28.82 -13.55
CA ALA A 24 -26.41 -30.15 -13.60
C ALA A 24 -26.04 -30.52 -12.15
N PRO A 25 -26.31 -31.75 -11.69
CA PRO A 25 -25.84 -32.17 -10.39
C PRO A 25 -24.31 -32.05 -10.42
N VAL A 26 -23.77 -31.22 -9.54
CA VAL A 26 -22.32 -31.07 -9.36
C VAL A 26 -21.77 -32.47 -9.08
N ASP A 27 -20.96 -32.97 -10.01
CA ASP A 27 -20.29 -34.26 -9.89
C ASP A 27 -19.49 -34.28 -8.58
N ALA A 28 -19.87 -35.15 -7.65
CA ALA A 28 -19.37 -35.18 -6.27
C ALA A 28 -17.85 -35.42 -6.19
N THR A 29 -17.23 -35.82 -7.30
CA THR A 29 -15.79 -36.05 -7.44
C THR A 29 -14.99 -34.79 -7.75
N GLN A 30 -15.60 -33.71 -8.28
CA GLN A 30 -14.89 -32.44 -8.55
C GLN A 30 -14.73 -31.53 -7.31
N ASN A 31 -15.43 -31.83 -6.22
CA ASN A 31 -15.42 -31.03 -4.99
C ASN A 31 -14.26 -31.33 -4.04
N ARG A 32 -13.43 -32.35 -4.32
CA ARG A 32 -12.32 -32.78 -3.46
C ARG A 32 -11.05 -32.94 -4.29
N ARG A 33 -9.98 -32.26 -3.88
CA ARG A 33 -8.65 -32.38 -4.47
C ARG A 33 -7.68 -32.89 -3.42
N GLN A 34 -6.96 -33.97 -3.70
CA GLN A 34 -6.05 -34.58 -2.74
C GLN A 34 -4.81 -33.71 -2.57
N THR A 35 -4.43 -33.41 -1.32
CA THR A 35 -3.14 -32.76 -1.00
C THR A 35 -2.08 -33.81 -0.71
N SER A 36 -0.81 -33.43 -0.77
CA SER A 36 0.30 -34.33 -0.45
C SER A 36 0.43 -34.60 1.07
N LEU A 37 -0.37 -33.92 1.91
CA LEU A 37 -0.52 -34.21 3.34
C LEU A 37 -1.45 -35.40 3.61
N GLY A 38 -2.11 -35.93 2.57
CA GLY A 38 -3.08 -37.02 2.70
C GLY A 38 -4.47 -36.58 3.14
N ILE A 39 -4.73 -35.26 3.21
CA ILE A 39 -6.03 -34.66 3.52
C ILE A 39 -6.58 -33.94 2.29
N PRO A 40 -7.88 -34.09 1.95
CA PRO A 40 -8.43 -33.45 0.77
C PRO A 40 -8.73 -31.96 1.02
N LEU A 41 -8.38 -31.11 0.05
CA LEU A 41 -8.91 -29.76 -0.07
C LEU A 41 -10.33 -29.83 -0.64
N VAL A 42 -11.32 -29.38 0.13
CA VAL A 42 -12.74 -29.50 -0.20
C VAL A 42 -13.31 -28.14 -0.57
N ARG A 43 -13.96 -28.03 -1.73
CA ARG A 43 -14.68 -26.79 -2.11
C ARG A 43 -15.98 -26.68 -1.30
N THR A 44 -16.13 -25.59 -0.55
CA THR A 44 -17.29 -25.31 0.31
C THR A 44 -18.18 -24.17 -0.20
N GLY A 45 -17.69 -23.39 -1.17
CA GLY A 45 -18.44 -22.30 -1.82
C GLY A 45 -17.88 -21.95 -3.20
N GLU A 46 -18.38 -20.88 -3.80
CA GLU A 46 -18.00 -20.48 -5.17
C GLU A 46 -16.48 -20.27 -5.31
N ASN A 47 -15.84 -19.58 -4.36
CA ASN A 47 -14.38 -19.42 -4.30
C ASN A 47 -13.85 -19.69 -2.88
N THR A 48 -14.46 -20.65 -2.17
CA THR A 48 -14.04 -21.02 -0.81
C THR A 48 -13.72 -22.50 -0.76
N PHE A 49 -12.58 -22.80 -0.16
CA PHE A 49 -12.06 -24.14 0.04
C PHE A 49 -11.76 -24.34 1.52
N CYS A 50 -11.86 -25.57 2.00
CA CYS A 50 -11.58 -25.95 3.37
C CYS A 50 -10.59 -27.11 3.41
N LEU A 51 -9.63 -27.01 4.32
CA LEU A 51 -8.65 -28.04 4.62
C LEU A 51 -8.62 -28.30 6.13
N ASP A 52 -8.92 -29.52 6.55
CA ASP A 52 -8.88 -29.90 7.96
C ASP A 52 -7.48 -30.39 8.35
N MET A 53 -6.78 -29.53 9.06
CA MET A 53 -5.42 -29.75 9.56
C MET A 53 -5.41 -30.38 10.96
N THR A 54 -6.54 -30.61 11.61
CA THR A 54 -6.62 -31.05 13.02
C THR A 54 -5.87 -32.35 13.28
N GLY A 55 -5.97 -33.32 12.37
CA GLY A 55 -5.32 -34.63 12.50
C GLY A 55 -3.87 -34.70 12.00
N ILE A 56 -3.31 -33.60 11.47
CA ILE A 56 -1.92 -33.55 11.03
C ILE A 56 -1.01 -33.48 12.26
N GLN A 57 0.16 -34.12 12.21
CA GLN A 57 1.18 -33.90 13.24
C GLN A 57 2.23 -32.99 12.64
N VAL A 58 2.57 -31.91 13.33
CA VAL A 58 3.63 -30.99 12.90
C VAL A 58 4.96 -31.57 13.37
N VAL A 59 5.83 -31.95 12.43
CA VAL A 59 7.20 -32.37 12.74
C VAL A 59 8.15 -31.20 12.47
N THR A 60 8.81 -30.70 13.51
CA THR A 60 9.75 -29.56 13.41
C THR A 60 11.20 -30.02 13.25
N GLY A 61 12.14 -29.15 12.89
CA GLY A 61 13.59 -29.46 12.83
C GLY A 61 14.09 -30.40 11.74
N ILE A 62 13.23 -30.90 10.84
CA ILE A 62 13.62 -31.80 9.73
C ILE A 62 14.81 -31.29 8.90
N PRO A 63 14.86 -30.01 8.48
CA PRO A 63 15.97 -29.53 7.65
C PRO A 63 17.33 -29.64 8.34
N GLU A 64 17.39 -29.30 9.64
CA GLU A 64 18.63 -29.36 10.42
C GLU A 64 19.06 -30.81 10.65
N PHE A 65 18.10 -31.69 10.98
CA PHE A 65 18.36 -33.12 11.13
C PHE A 65 18.94 -33.75 9.86
N VAL A 66 18.34 -33.47 8.69
CA VAL A 66 18.84 -33.96 7.40
C VAL A 66 20.19 -33.32 7.05
N HIS A 67 20.39 -32.05 7.38
CA HIS A 67 21.65 -31.34 7.13
C HIS A 67 22.81 -31.99 7.90
N LEU A 68 22.61 -32.31 9.18
CA LEU A 68 23.58 -33.03 10.00
C LEU A 68 23.92 -34.40 9.41
N LEU A 69 22.90 -35.19 9.05
CA LEU A 69 23.08 -36.51 8.43
C LEU A 69 23.88 -36.44 7.12
N VAL A 70 23.50 -35.53 6.21
CA VAL A 70 24.14 -35.38 4.90
C VAL A 70 25.58 -34.87 5.04
N ASN A 71 25.82 -33.86 5.88
CA ASN A 71 27.17 -33.31 6.06
C ASN A 71 28.13 -34.36 6.63
N GLN A 72 27.73 -35.04 7.70
CA GLN A 72 28.54 -36.11 8.28
C GLN A 72 28.81 -37.22 7.25
N ALA A 73 27.82 -37.60 6.44
CA ALA A 73 28.00 -38.66 5.45
C ALA A 73 28.97 -38.25 4.32
N TYR A 74 28.91 -36.99 3.88
CA TYR A 74 29.81 -36.44 2.87
C TYR A 74 31.22 -36.21 3.43
N ASP A 75 31.36 -35.78 4.68
CA ASP A 75 32.65 -35.60 5.33
C ASP A 75 33.35 -36.95 5.55
N PHE A 76 32.60 -37.98 5.98
CA PHE A 76 33.11 -39.34 6.05
C PHE A 76 33.48 -39.86 4.66
N GLY A 77 32.64 -39.63 3.66
CA GLY A 77 32.90 -40.00 2.26
C GLY A 77 34.06 -39.24 1.60
N ARG A 78 34.48 -38.08 2.15
CA ARG A 78 35.66 -37.32 1.70
C ARG A 78 36.97 -37.87 2.24
N HIS A 79 36.98 -38.31 3.50
CA HIS A 79 38.19 -38.71 4.23
C HIS A 79 38.35 -40.22 4.38
N GLY A 80 37.28 -41.01 4.17
CA GLY A 80 37.27 -42.47 4.29
C GLY A 80 37.44 -43.20 2.97
N THR A 81 37.93 -44.44 3.04
CA THR A 81 38.08 -45.37 1.91
C THR A 81 36.94 -46.40 1.81
N GLY A 82 36.02 -46.41 2.77
CA GLY A 82 34.90 -47.36 2.87
C GLY A 82 33.53 -46.74 2.66
N ASP A 83 32.49 -47.55 2.87
CA ASP A 83 31.09 -47.09 2.83
C ASP A 83 30.82 -46.05 3.92
N SER A 84 29.98 -45.06 3.62
CA SER A 84 29.57 -44.04 4.57
C SER A 84 28.37 -44.53 5.37
N LEU A 85 28.56 -44.80 6.66
CA LEU A 85 27.50 -45.13 7.59
C LEU A 85 27.52 -44.10 8.71
N VAL A 86 26.51 -43.24 8.75
CA VAL A 86 26.39 -42.17 9.73
C VAL A 86 25.16 -42.40 10.58
N GLN A 87 25.33 -42.22 11.89
CA GLN A 87 24.26 -42.28 12.87
C GLN A 87 24.17 -40.95 13.60
N GLN A 88 22.99 -40.34 13.54
CA GLN A 88 22.66 -39.09 14.23
C GLN A 88 21.57 -39.39 15.27
N ALA A 89 21.83 -39.05 16.53
CA ALA A 89 20.80 -39.12 17.57
C ALA A 89 19.66 -38.14 17.25
N ILE A 90 18.42 -38.61 17.37
CA ILE A 90 17.23 -37.77 17.26
C ILE A 90 17.09 -37.03 18.58
N SER A 91 17.39 -35.73 18.55
CA SER A 91 17.35 -34.89 19.74
C SER A 91 15.91 -34.46 20.03
N PRO A 92 15.41 -34.64 21.27
CA PRO A 92 14.14 -34.06 21.71
C PRO A 92 14.10 -32.53 21.62
N GLU A 93 15.26 -31.87 21.65
CA GLU A 93 15.36 -30.41 21.51
C GLU A 93 15.23 -29.95 20.05
N LEU A 94 15.65 -30.80 19.10
CA LEU A 94 15.72 -30.45 17.68
C LEU A 94 14.46 -30.89 16.91
N THR A 95 14.00 -32.11 17.16
CA THR A 95 12.84 -32.74 16.51
C THR A 95 12.00 -33.46 17.59
N PRO A 96 11.37 -32.72 18.52
CA PRO A 96 10.64 -33.32 19.64
C PRO A 96 9.57 -34.32 19.18
N GLU A 97 8.92 -34.05 18.04
CA GLU A 97 7.81 -34.87 17.58
C GLU A 97 8.30 -36.22 17.02
N LEU A 98 9.49 -36.29 16.42
CA LEU A 98 10.12 -37.57 16.05
C LEU A 98 10.57 -38.35 17.29
N ALA A 99 11.15 -37.68 18.29
CA ALA A 99 11.55 -38.34 19.54
C ALA A 99 10.33 -38.97 20.26
N HIS A 100 9.18 -38.31 20.25
CA HIS A 100 7.94 -38.83 20.84
C HIS A 100 7.36 -40.05 20.10
N THR A 101 7.74 -40.29 18.85
CA THR A 101 7.37 -41.54 18.14
C THR A 101 8.21 -42.75 18.57
N GLY A 102 9.16 -42.58 19.50
CA GLY A 102 10.07 -43.62 19.96
C GLY A 102 11.28 -43.84 19.06
N MET A 103 11.52 -42.95 18.08
CA MET A 103 12.73 -42.97 17.27
C MET A 103 13.91 -42.38 18.07
N ALA A 104 14.98 -43.14 18.25
CA ALA A 104 16.18 -42.72 18.95
C ALA A 104 17.31 -42.28 18.00
N LEU A 105 17.36 -42.86 16.78
CA LEU A 105 18.47 -42.69 15.85
C LEU A 105 17.98 -42.47 14.41
N GLY A 106 18.68 -41.60 13.68
CA GLY A 106 18.65 -41.50 12.22
C GLY A 106 19.94 -42.08 11.65
N THR A 107 19.83 -43.02 10.71
CA THR A 107 20.98 -43.63 10.04
C THR A 107 20.97 -43.29 8.56
N LEU A 108 22.07 -42.78 8.02
CA LEU A 108 22.28 -42.61 6.58
C LEU A 108 23.39 -43.55 6.13
N TYR A 109 23.06 -44.48 5.23
CA TYR A 109 24.01 -45.40 4.62
C TYR A 109 24.17 -45.13 3.13
N VAL A 110 25.42 -45.01 2.68
CA VAL A 110 25.79 -44.79 1.28
C VAL A 110 27.05 -45.61 0.95
N ARG A 111 26.98 -46.46 -0.08
CA ARG A 111 28.15 -47.21 -0.54
C ARG A 111 29.24 -46.26 -1.05
N SER A 112 30.51 -46.62 -0.86
CA SER A 112 31.67 -45.83 -1.29
C SER A 112 31.63 -45.46 -2.78
N GLN A 113 31.18 -46.38 -3.64
CA GLN A 113 31.00 -46.13 -5.08
C GLN A 113 29.90 -45.09 -5.35
N VAL A 114 28.71 -45.28 -4.76
CA VAL A 114 27.57 -44.35 -4.89
C VAL A 114 27.93 -42.97 -4.34
N MET A 115 28.62 -42.88 -3.20
CA MET A 115 29.05 -41.62 -2.60
C MET A 115 30.05 -40.86 -3.49
N ARG A 116 30.92 -41.57 -4.23
CA ARG A 116 31.85 -40.94 -5.18
C ARG A 116 31.11 -40.23 -6.31
N GLU A 117 30.04 -40.83 -6.80
CA GLU A 117 29.21 -40.29 -7.88
C GLU A 117 28.24 -39.20 -7.40
N LEU A 118 27.75 -39.29 -6.16
CA LEU A 118 26.89 -38.27 -5.55
C LEU A 118 27.67 -37.05 -5.01
N ARG A 119 28.99 -37.14 -4.86
CA ARG A 119 29.85 -36.07 -4.32
C ARG A 119 29.62 -34.69 -4.98
N PRO A 120 29.57 -34.55 -6.33
CA PRO A 120 29.30 -33.26 -6.97
C PRO A 120 27.85 -32.78 -6.82
N HIS A 121 26.91 -33.63 -6.40
CA HIS A 121 25.47 -33.35 -6.35
C HIS A 121 24.91 -33.22 -4.93
N LYS A 122 25.74 -32.78 -3.96
CA LYS A 122 25.37 -32.66 -2.53
C LYS A 122 24.02 -31.97 -2.30
N GLU A 123 23.76 -30.86 -3.00
CA GLU A 123 22.53 -30.09 -2.85
C GLU A 123 21.28 -30.86 -3.32
N VAL A 124 21.40 -31.66 -4.39
CA VAL A 124 20.30 -32.50 -4.89
C VAL A 124 19.98 -33.60 -3.88
N VAL A 125 21.01 -34.22 -3.29
CA VAL A 125 20.85 -35.23 -2.23
C VAL A 125 20.19 -34.62 -0.99
N PHE A 126 20.68 -33.47 -0.53
CA PHE A 126 20.10 -32.76 0.61
C PHE A 126 18.63 -32.42 0.39
N ARG A 127 18.27 -31.84 -0.76
CA ARG A 127 16.88 -31.51 -1.11
C ARG A 127 15.99 -32.74 -1.14
N SER A 128 16.43 -33.81 -1.80
CA SER A 128 15.67 -35.05 -1.95
C SER A 128 15.45 -35.74 -0.59
N LEU A 129 16.48 -35.79 0.26
CA LEU A 129 16.35 -36.37 1.60
C LEU A 129 15.45 -35.52 2.52
N ARG A 130 15.52 -34.20 2.41
CA ARG A 130 14.61 -33.30 3.13
C ARG A 130 13.17 -33.54 2.73
N GLN A 131 12.90 -33.81 1.46
CA GLN A 131 11.57 -34.17 0.97
C GLN A 131 11.12 -35.54 1.47
N LEU A 132 11.99 -36.55 1.41
CA LEU A 132 11.70 -37.89 1.89
C LEU A 132 11.38 -37.89 3.39
N VAL A 133 12.21 -37.27 4.23
CA VAL A 133 11.95 -37.16 5.67
C VAL A 133 10.76 -36.22 5.93
N GLY A 134 10.61 -35.14 5.15
CA GLY A 134 9.45 -34.24 5.21
C GLY A 134 8.12 -34.89 4.87
N SER A 135 8.12 -36.04 4.19
CA SER A 135 6.90 -36.80 3.92
C SER A 135 6.30 -37.42 5.19
N LEU A 136 7.03 -37.48 6.31
CA LEU A 136 6.53 -37.90 7.63
C LEU A 136 5.42 -36.98 8.18
N GLN A 137 5.26 -35.78 7.63
CA GLN A 137 4.11 -34.91 7.90
C GLN A 137 2.79 -35.54 7.41
N SER A 138 2.84 -36.40 6.38
CA SER A 138 1.69 -37.16 5.88
C SER A 138 1.36 -38.31 6.83
N ARG A 139 0.09 -38.38 7.24
CA ARG A 139 -0.41 -39.48 8.07
C ARG A 139 -0.24 -40.83 7.39
N GLU A 140 -0.41 -40.90 6.07
CA GLU A 140 -0.27 -42.15 5.31
C GLU A 140 1.16 -42.68 5.37
N VAL A 141 2.15 -41.81 5.11
CA VAL A 141 3.56 -42.18 5.15
C VAL A 141 3.93 -42.60 6.57
N ARG A 142 3.59 -41.79 7.58
CA ARG A 142 3.94 -42.08 8.98
C ARG A 142 3.32 -43.38 9.46
N SER A 143 2.01 -43.58 9.24
CA SER A 143 1.31 -44.78 9.72
C SER A 143 1.77 -46.06 9.00
N SER A 144 2.13 -45.98 7.72
CA SER A 144 2.69 -47.12 6.98
C SER A 144 4.13 -47.44 7.37
N LEU A 145 4.93 -46.42 7.69
CA LEU A 145 6.32 -46.58 8.10
C LEU A 145 6.46 -47.08 9.55
N LEU A 146 5.69 -46.49 10.48
CA LEU A 146 5.77 -46.80 11.92
C LEU A 146 4.82 -47.90 12.39
N GLY A 147 3.68 -48.08 11.71
CA GLY A 147 2.62 -49.00 12.11
C GLY A 147 1.77 -48.46 13.27
N ASP A 148 0.76 -47.64 12.99
CA ASP A 148 -0.13 -47.09 14.02
C ASP A 148 -1.28 -48.05 14.40
N GLY A 149 -1.32 -48.50 15.66
CA GLY A 149 -2.52 -49.07 16.31
C GLY A 149 -2.68 -50.61 16.31
N ALA A 150 -3.67 -51.09 17.08
CA ALA A 150 -3.91 -52.50 17.47
C ALA A 150 -4.17 -53.53 16.33
N LYS A 151 -4.04 -53.11 15.07
CA LYS A 151 -3.96 -53.98 13.88
C LYS A 151 -2.73 -53.56 13.06
N ALA A 152 -1.55 -53.68 13.67
CA ALA A 152 -0.29 -53.36 13.00
C ALA A 152 -0.06 -54.32 11.83
N GLY A 153 -0.14 -53.79 10.60
CA GLY A 153 0.43 -54.45 9.42
C GLY A 153 1.96 -54.36 9.44
N PRO A 154 2.68 -55.07 8.55
CA PRO A 154 4.12 -54.94 8.43
C PRO A 154 4.52 -53.51 8.01
N SER A 155 5.58 -52.97 8.62
CA SER A 155 6.17 -51.68 8.23
C SER A 155 6.48 -51.67 6.74
N THR A 156 6.09 -50.60 6.06
CA THR A 156 6.31 -50.39 4.63
C THR A 156 7.34 -49.28 4.45
N ALA A 157 8.42 -49.58 3.74
CA ALA A 157 9.46 -48.60 3.42
C ALA A 157 9.02 -47.64 2.31
N TRP A 158 9.68 -46.49 2.20
CA TRP A 158 9.40 -45.47 1.21
C TRP A 158 10.62 -45.17 0.36
N MET A 159 10.41 -45.09 -0.94
CA MET A 159 11.47 -44.87 -1.93
C MET A 159 11.24 -43.56 -2.68
N LEU A 160 12.29 -42.75 -2.83
CA LEU A 160 12.26 -41.49 -3.56
C LEU A 160 13.46 -41.40 -4.53
N PRO A 161 13.22 -41.24 -5.85
CA PRO A 161 14.29 -40.92 -6.80
C PRO A 161 15.02 -39.62 -6.43
N LEU A 162 16.34 -39.54 -6.64
CA LEU A 162 17.11 -38.34 -6.34
C LEU A 162 17.00 -37.32 -7.49
N GLY A 163 16.54 -36.11 -7.15
CA GLY A 163 16.31 -35.02 -8.10
C GLY A 163 15.03 -35.19 -8.93
N ALA A 164 14.69 -34.14 -9.69
CA ALA A 164 13.49 -34.09 -10.54
C ALA A 164 13.81 -33.34 -11.85
N GLY A 165 13.04 -33.64 -12.90
CA GLY A 165 13.20 -32.98 -14.21
C GLY A 165 14.62 -33.11 -14.78
N ARG A 166 15.27 -31.97 -15.04
CA ARG A 166 16.64 -31.90 -15.59
C ARG A 166 17.73 -32.25 -14.57
N ASP A 167 17.43 -32.20 -13.28
CA ASP A 167 18.36 -32.52 -12.17
C ASP A 167 18.22 -33.97 -11.69
N ARG A 168 17.45 -34.82 -12.40
CA ARG A 168 17.25 -36.22 -12.02
C ARG A 168 18.56 -37.00 -12.14
N LEU A 169 18.91 -37.70 -11.07
CA LEU A 169 20.08 -38.57 -10.99
C LEU A 169 19.66 -40.05 -11.04
N PRO A 170 20.51 -40.97 -11.51
CA PRO A 170 20.23 -42.42 -11.57
C PRO A 170 20.36 -43.11 -10.20
N PHE A 171 19.87 -42.46 -9.15
CA PHE A 171 19.96 -42.91 -7.76
C PHE A 171 18.63 -42.68 -7.05
N PHE A 172 18.41 -43.43 -5.97
CA PHE A 172 17.24 -43.27 -5.10
C PHE A 172 17.62 -43.30 -3.62
N ALA A 173 16.78 -42.67 -2.81
CA ALA A 173 16.80 -42.77 -1.36
C ALA A 173 15.70 -43.75 -0.91
N PHE A 174 16.06 -44.66 -0.01
CA PHE A 174 15.17 -45.66 0.56
C PHE A 174 15.08 -45.49 2.07
N MET A 175 13.91 -45.14 2.58
CA MET A 175 13.65 -44.85 3.99
C MET A 175 12.80 -45.97 4.61
N GLU A 176 13.30 -46.56 5.69
CA GLU A 176 12.63 -47.61 6.44
C GLU A 176 12.76 -47.35 7.95
N TYR A 177 11.85 -47.93 8.74
CA TYR A 177 11.94 -47.88 10.20
C TYR A 177 12.48 -49.22 10.72
N ASP A 178 13.63 -49.18 11.37
CA ASP A 178 14.23 -50.35 12.01
C ASP A 178 13.61 -50.55 13.40
N GLN A 179 12.68 -51.51 13.50
CA GLN A 179 12.04 -51.83 14.78
C GLN A 179 13.01 -52.39 15.83
N GLY A 180 14.10 -53.05 15.42
CA GLY A 180 15.08 -53.63 16.34
C GLY A 180 16.09 -52.60 16.84
N GLY A 181 16.47 -51.65 15.98
CA GLY A 181 17.38 -50.54 16.29
C GLY A 181 16.70 -49.26 16.79
N GLY A 182 15.36 -49.20 16.75
CA GLY A 182 14.58 -48.05 17.24
C GLY A 182 14.83 -46.76 16.47
N GLY A 183 15.04 -46.83 15.15
CA GLY A 183 15.50 -45.66 14.38
C GLY A 183 15.08 -45.64 12.92
N LEU A 184 15.19 -44.46 12.31
CA LEU A 184 14.96 -44.24 10.89
C LEU A 184 16.24 -44.60 10.10
N ARG A 185 16.15 -45.51 9.14
CA ARG A 185 17.26 -45.87 8.25
C ARG A 185 16.99 -45.36 6.84
N ILE A 186 17.94 -44.59 6.31
CA ILE A 186 17.93 -44.05 4.96
C ILE A 186 19.13 -44.63 4.21
N THR A 187 18.87 -45.30 3.09
CA THR A 187 19.90 -45.88 2.22
C THR A 187 19.89 -45.18 0.87
N LEU A 188 21.05 -44.69 0.40
CA LEU A 188 21.20 -44.17 -0.96
C LEU A 188 21.83 -45.24 -1.86
N GLU A 189 21.17 -45.56 -2.98
CA GLU A 189 21.61 -46.58 -3.92
C GLU A 189 21.41 -46.16 -5.38
N ALA A 190 22.15 -46.81 -6.28
CA ALA A 190 22.01 -46.64 -7.72
C ALA A 190 20.80 -47.41 -8.26
N GLU A 191 20.06 -46.84 -9.21
CA GLU A 191 18.88 -47.51 -9.80
C GLU A 191 19.29 -48.85 -10.47
N ASP A 192 20.42 -48.87 -11.19
CA ASP A 192 20.87 -50.02 -12.00
C ASP A 192 21.78 -51.02 -11.28
N ASP A 193 22.39 -50.64 -10.16
CA ASP A 193 23.33 -51.48 -9.39
C ASP A 193 23.08 -51.31 -7.88
N HIS A 194 21.95 -51.81 -7.37
CA HIS A 194 21.59 -51.75 -5.96
C HIS A 194 21.64 -53.13 -5.29
N ARG A 195 22.03 -53.16 -4.01
CA ARG A 195 22.06 -54.40 -3.21
C ARG A 195 20.73 -54.74 -2.54
N LEU A 196 19.76 -53.83 -2.62
CA LEU A 196 18.45 -54.01 -2.00
C LEU A 196 17.61 -55.01 -2.80
N HIS A 197 17.14 -56.08 -2.18
CA HIS A 197 16.19 -57.00 -2.82
C HIS A 197 14.77 -56.40 -2.79
N LEU A 198 14.53 -55.33 -3.55
CA LEU A 198 13.28 -54.55 -3.53
C LEU A 198 12.02 -55.41 -3.73
N LYS A 199 12.09 -56.52 -4.48
CA LYS A 199 10.98 -57.48 -4.64
C LYS A 199 10.55 -58.18 -3.35
N ARG A 200 11.42 -58.24 -2.34
CA ARG A 200 11.20 -58.90 -1.04
C ARG A 200 10.94 -57.91 0.10
N ILE A 201 11.13 -56.62 -0.13
CA ILE A 201 10.90 -55.57 0.86
C ILE A 201 9.59 -54.88 0.49
N ALA A 202 8.62 -54.85 1.40
CA ALA A 202 7.40 -54.09 1.21
C ALA A 202 7.76 -52.60 1.18
N HIS A 203 7.58 -51.95 0.02
CA HIS A 203 7.88 -50.52 -0.13
C HIS A 203 6.89 -49.83 -1.08
N ARG A 204 6.78 -48.52 -0.94
CA ARG A 204 6.03 -47.63 -1.82
C ARG A 204 6.94 -46.58 -2.41
N GLN A 205 6.64 -46.15 -3.63
CA GLN A 205 7.34 -45.02 -4.24
C GLN A 205 6.61 -43.73 -3.88
N LEU A 206 7.36 -42.73 -3.43
CA LEU A 206 6.84 -41.37 -3.24
C LEU A 206 6.79 -40.71 -4.63
N SER A 207 5.61 -40.69 -5.26
CA SER A 207 5.40 -40.20 -6.63
C SER A 207 5.21 -38.69 -6.75
N GLU A 208 4.99 -37.99 -5.63
CA GLU A 208 4.52 -36.59 -5.61
C GLU A 208 5.67 -35.60 -5.34
N LEU A 209 6.63 -35.54 -6.25
CA LEU A 209 7.78 -34.63 -6.13
C LEU A 209 7.41 -33.15 -6.31
N ASP A 210 6.36 -32.86 -7.10
CA ASP A 210 6.05 -31.52 -7.61
C ASP A 210 5.01 -30.75 -6.76
N HIS A 211 4.47 -31.34 -5.69
CA HIS A 211 3.34 -30.77 -4.95
C HIS A 211 3.72 -30.00 -3.67
N ARG A 212 5.02 -29.90 -3.34
CA ARG A 212 5.48 -29.20 -2.12
C ARG A 212 6.53 -28.14 -2.36
N VAL A 213 6.28 -26.95 -1.82
CA VAL A 213 7.27 -25.91 -1.56
C VAL A 213 7.97 -26.21 -0.23
N LEU A 214 9.28 -26.46 -0.28
CA LEU A 214 10.07 -26.82 0.91
C LEU A 214 10.38 -25.58 1.76
N LEU A 215 9.51 -25.26 2.73
CA LEU A 215 9.73 -24.17 3.71
C LEU A 215 10.83 -24.51 4.73
N GLN A 216 11.76 -23.58 4.96
CA GLN A 216 12.84 -23.77 5.93
C GLN A 216 12.29 -23.75 7.37
N ASP A 217 12.83 -24.63 8.21
CA ASP A 217 12.60 -24.73 9.67
C ASP A 217 11.27 -24.14 10.20
N ILE A 218 10.17 -24.86 9.95
CA ILE A 218 8.80 -24.45 10.27
C ILE A 218 8.64 -24.06 11.74
N GLY A 219 9.35 -24.72 12.66
CA GLY A 219 9.32 -24.42 14.09
C GLY A 219 9.85 -23.02 14.37
N LYS A 220 11.06 -22.70 13.90
CA LYS A 220 11.67 -21.37 14.07
C LYS A 220 10.85 -20.26 13.42
N LEU A 221 10.30 -20.51 12.22
CA LEU A 221 9.42 -19.55 11.55
C LEU A 221 8.17 -19.27 12.39
N ALA A 222 7.52 -20.33 12.89
CA ALA A 222 6.34 -20.18 13.75
C ALA A 222 6.66 -19.40 15.02
N ASP A 223 7.77 -19.71 15.69
CA ASP A 223 8.20 -19.01 16.91
C ASP A 223 8.46 -17.53 16.68
N SER A 224 9.13 -17.18 15.58
CA SER A 224 9.40 -15.80 15.18
C SER A 224 8.10 -15.02 14.92
N MET A 225 7.18 -15.61 14.14
CA MET A 225 5.91 -14.96 13.79
C MET A 225 5.00 -14.80 15.00
N VAL A 226 4.93 -15.81 15.88
CA VAL A 226 4.15 -15.73 17.13
C VAL A 226 4.71 -14.65 18.04
N MET A 227 6.02 -14.50 18.13
CA MET A 227 6.65 -13.40 18.88
C MET A 227 6.26 -12.03 18.29
N GLY A 228 6.28 -11.88 16.97
CA GLY A 228 5.85 -10.65 16.29
C GLY A 228 4.37 -10.32 16.50
N ILE A 229 3.50 -11.33 16.46
CA ILE A 229 2.06 -11.20 16.77
C ILE A 229 1.88 -10.78 18.24
N HIS A 230 2.59 -11.43 19.17
CA HIS A 230 2.52 -11.10 20.59
C HIS A 230 2.95 -9.65 20.87
N GLN A 231 4.05 -9.19 20.29
CA GLN A 231 4.49 -7.79 20.39
C GLN A 231 3.44 -6.83 19.81
N SER A 232 2.81 -7.19 18.70
CA SER A 232 1.75 -6.38 18.08
C SER A 232 0.51 -6.30 19.00
N CYS A 233 0.13 -7.41 19.64
CA CYS A 233 -0.95 -7.43 20.62
C CYS A 233 -0.62 -6.61 21.88
N GLN A 234 0.63 -6.62 22.34
CA GLN A 234 1.06 -5.79 23.47
C GLN A 234 0.90 -4.29 23.17
N GLY A 235 1.13 -3.91 21.92
CA GLY A 235 0.83 -2.57 21.39
C GLY A 235 -0.63 -2.35 20.97
N GLN A 236 -1.56 -3.20 21.41
CA GLN A 236 -3.00 -3.15 21.11
C GLN A 236 -3.34 -3.09 19.61
N ARG A 237 -2.51 -3.71 18.76
CA ARG A 237 -2.77 -3.80 17.32
C ARG A 237 -3.57 -5.07 17.01
N GLU A 238 -4.45 -4.97 16.02
CA GLU A 238 -5.26 -6.10 15.51
C GLU A 238 -4.60 -6.82 14.32
N PHE A 239 -3.34 -6.49 14.02
CA PHE A 239 -2.60 -7.05 12.90
C PHE A 239 -1.10 -7.10 13.12
N HIS A 240 -0.44 -7.98 12.38
CA HIS A 240 1.01 -8.09 12.27
C HIS A 240 1.41 -8.25 10.79
N ILE A 241 2.60 -7.76 10.43
CA ILE A 241 3.11 -7.81 9.06
C ILE A 241 4.52 -8.41 9.08
N GLU A 242 4.75 -9.36 8.18
CA GLU A 242 6.08 -9.85 7.81
C GLU A 242 6.42 -9.41 6.39
N GLU A 243 7.69 -9.08 6.17
CA GLU A 243 8.25 -8.57 4.91
C GLU A 243 9.51 -9.38 4.52
N PRO A 244 9.94 -9.36 3.24
CA PRO A 244 11.10 -10.11 2.77
C PRO A 244 12.38 -9.88 3.59
N ASN A 245 12.59 -8.68 4.12
CA ASN A 245 13.77 -8.35 4.93
C ASN A 245 13.80 -9.10 6.27
N ARG A 246 12.64 -9.54 6.80
CA ARG A 246 12.55 -10.30 8.05
C ARG A 246 12.63 -11.81 7.80
N GLN A 247 12.01 -12.29 6.72
CA GLN A 247 11.88 -13.72 6.42
C GLN A 247 12.28 -14.05 4.97
N PRO A 248 13.52 -13.77 4.53
CA PRO A 248 13.89 -13.83 3.11
C PRO A 248 13.67 -15.21 2.48
N ALA A 249 14.05 -16.28 3.19
CA ALA A 249 13.91 -17.65 2.70
C ALA A 249 12.44 -18.10 2.53
N LEU A 250 11.52 -17.61 3.38
CA LEU A 250 10.10 -17.90 3.24
C LEU A 250 9.51 -17.21 2.02
N PHE A 251 9.81 -15.92 1.86
CA PHE A 251 9.36 -15.17 0.69
C PHE A 251 9.90 -15.75 -0.60
N GLU A 252 11.20 -16.06 -0.66
CA GLU A 252 11.83 -16.73 -1.82
C GLU A 252 11.15 -18.05 -2.16
N ALA A 253 10.82 -18.87 -1.16
CA ALA A 253 10.13 -20.14 -1.40
C ALA A 253 8.72 -19.95 -1.99
N LEU A 254 7.97 -18.95 -1.50
CA LEU A 254 6.61 -18.66 -1.97
C LEU A 254 6.60 -17.96 -3.35
N THR A 255 7.55 -17.07 -3.62
CA THR A 255 7.66 -16.33 -4.89
C THR A 255 8.23 -17.17 -6.03
N ASN A 256 9.11 -18.12 -5.74
CA ASN A 256 9.51 -19.15 -6.70
C ASN A 256 8.36 -20.15 -6.99
N GLY A 257 7.30 -20.14 -6.17
CA GLY A 257 6.08 -20.92 -6.35
C GLY A 257 4.98 -20.16 -7.10
N PRO A 258 3.69 -20.53 -6.88
CA PRO A 258 2.55 -19.91 -7.57
C PRO A 258 2.23 -18.44 -7.21
N LEU A 259 2.99 -17.81 -6.30
CA LEU A 259 2.75 -16.44 -5.83
C LEU A 259 3.95 -15.50 -6.13
N PRO A 260 4.27 -15.23 -7.41
CA PRO A 260 5.51 -14.54 -7.81
C PRO A 260 5.60 -13.09 -7.33
N ASP A 261 4.46 -12.40 -7.17
CA ASP A 261 4.42 -10.98 -6.80
C ASP A 261 4.40 -10.73 -5.29
N LEU A 262 4.45 -11.80 -4.47
CA LEU A 262 4.30 -11.70 -3.02
C LEU A 262 5.39 -10.83 -2.40
N SER A 263 4.97 -9.79 -1.67
CA SER A 263 5.87 -8.86 -0.98
C SER A 263 5.52 -8.65 0.49
N VAL A 264 4.35 -9.13 0.94
CA VAL A 264 3.89 -8.99 2.31
C VAL A 264 3.09 -10.22 2.77
N LEU A 265 3.34 -10.68 4.01
CA LEU A 265 2.42 -11.55 4.75
C LEU A 265 1.73 -10.72 5.81
N ARG A 266 0.40 -10.78 5.85
CA ARG A 266 -0.41 -10.02 6.81
C ARG A 266 -1.21 -10.95 7.68
N PHE A 267 -1.03 -10.83 8.98
CA PHE A 267 -1.79 -11.55 9.99
C PHE A 267 -2.82 -10.61 10.62
N THR A 268 -4.06 -11.04 10.76
CA THR A 268 -5.13 -10.23 11.35
C THR A 268 -5.99 -11.05 12.31
N TRP A 269 -6.46 -10.43 13.38
CA TRP A 269 -7.35 -11.03 14.36
C TRP A 269 -8.37 -10.01 14.89
N ALA A 270 -9.51 -10.49 15.38
CA ALA A 270 -10.48 -9.63 16.05
C ALA A 270 -10.00 -9.28 17.48
N ASN A 271 -10.36 -8.10 17.99
CA ASN A 271 -10.09 -7.68 19.38
C ASN A 271 -10.42 -8.75 20.44
N ARG A 272 -11.54 -9.47 20.29
CA ARG A 272 -11.93 -10.56 21.20
C ARG A 272 -10.90 -11.70 21.29
N ASN A 273 -10.06 -11.86 20.27
CA ASN A 273 -9.00 -12.86 20.20
C ASN A 273 -7.65 -12.31 20.69
N MET A 274 -7.50 -11.00 20.88
CA MET A 274 -6.24 -10.40 21.34
C MET A 274 -5.84 -10.91 22.73
N THR A 275 -6.80 -11.04 23.64
CA THR A 275 -6.61 -11.63 24.98
C THR A 275 -6.01 -13.03 24.88
N ARG A 276 -6.39 -13.80 23.86
CA ARG A 276 -5.88 -15.14 23.66
C ARG A 276 -4.42 -15.16 23.17
N PHE A 277 -4.03 -14.26 22.27
CA PHE A 277 -2.63 -14.17 21.86
C PHE A 277 -1.72 -13.67 22.97
N LEU A 278 -2.25 -12.87 23.90
CA LEU A 278 -1.50 -12.34 25.05
C LEU A 278 -1.47 -13.27 26.27
N LEU A 279 -2.59 -13.93 26.59
CA LEU A 279 -2.78 -14.69 27.83
C LEU A 279 -3.00 -16.19 27.60
N GLY A 280 -3.18 -16.62 26.35
CA GLY A 280 -3.37 -18.03 26.00
C GLY A 280 -2.07 -18.84 26.08
N HIS A 281 -2.20 -20.17 25.99
CA HIS A 281 -1.05 -21.05 25.92
C HIS A 281 -0.30 -20.79 24.62
N ARG A 282 0.95 -20.34 24.75
CA ARG A 282 1.82 -20.01 23.60
C ARG A 282 1.98 -21.20 22.63
N GLU A 283 1.98 -22.42 23.16
CA GLU A 283 2.07 -23.65 22.36
C GLU A 283 0.88 -23.83 21.39
N ASP A 284 -0.35 -23.47 21.78
CA ASP A 284 -1.53 -23.62 20.91
C ASP A 284 -1.44 -22.68 19.69
N VAL A 285 -0.99 -21.44 19.92
CA VAL A 285 -0.81 -20.44 18.86
C VAL A 285 0.35 -20.85 17.95
N ARG A 286 1.43 -21.36 18.54
CA ARG A 286 2.60 -21.88 17.83
C ARG A 286 2.22 -23.07 16.93
N ASP A 287 1.47 -24.03 17.45
CA ASP A 287 0.98 -25.20 16.69
C ASP A 287 0.05 -24.76 15.54
N MET A 288 -0.89 -23.85 15.80
CA MET A 288 -1.74 -23.26 14.75
C MET A 288 -0.90 -22.58 13.65
N MET A 289 0.12 -21.82 14.02
CA MET A 289 1.02 -21.16 13.06
C MET A 289 1.84 -22.18 12.26
N ALA A 290 2.39 -23.19 12.91
CA ALA A 290 3.17 -24.23 12.25
C ALA A 290 2.32 -25.04 11.26
N ARG A 291 1.06 -25.36 11.59
CA ARG A 291 0.10 -25.96 10.66
C ARG A 291 -0.19 -25.05 9.47
N THR A 292 -0.33 -23.75 9.71
CA THR A 292 -0.54 -22.76 8.64
C THR A 292 0.64 -22.73 7.69
N LEU A 293 1.88 -22.72 8.21
CA LEU A 293 3.09 -22.78 7.40
C LEU A 293 3.19 -24.10 6.62
N ILE A 294 2.87 -25.25 7.23
CA ILE A 294 2.82 -26.54 6.51
C ILE A 294 1.84 -26.45 5.33
N ALA A 295 0.65 -25.89 5.54
CA ALA A 295 -0.33 -25.71 4.48
C ALA A 295 0.20 -24.79 3.36
N LEU A 296 0.91 -23.71 3.69
CA LEU A 296 1.56 -22.86 2.68
C LEU A 296 2.70 -23.57 1.91
N GLY A 297 3.17 -24.72 2.41
CA GLY A 297 4.04 -25.62 1.66
C GLY A 297 3.32 -26.41 0.56
N GLU A 298 1.98 -26.49 0.55
CA GLU A 298 1.23 -27.24 -0.46
C GLU A 298 0.99 -26.41 -1.72
N VAL A 299 1.50 -26.88 -2.86
CA VAL A 299 1.33 -26.21 -4.17
C VAL A 299 -0.14 -26.04 -4.51
N LEU A 300 -0.99 -27.03 -4.24
CA LEU A 300 -2.42 -26.96 -4.50
C LEU A 300 -3.10 -25.81 -3.73
N ILE A 301 -2.65 -25.52 -2.51
CA ILE A 301 -3.17 -24.40 -1.71
C ILE A 301 -2.70 -23.08 -2.32
N LEU A 302 -1.42 -22.99 -2.68
CA LEU A 302 -0.86 -21.80 -3.33
C LEU A 302 -1.50 -21.52 -4.69
N GLU A 303 -1.77 -22.54 -5.50
CA GLU A 303 -2.51 -22.41 -6.77
C GLU A 303 -3.95 -21.95 -6.55
N THR A 304 -4.61 -22.47 -5.51
CA THR A 304 -5.96 -22.04 -5.13
C THR A 304 -5.96 -20.56 -4.73
N LEU A 305 -4.96 -20.13 -3.97
CA LEU A 305 -4.76 -18.74 -3.58
C LEU A 305 -4.43 -17.87 -4.80
N ALA A 306 -3.54 -18.31 -5.70
CA ALA A 306 -3.19 -17.60 -6.93
C ALA A 306 -4.41 -17.40 -7.85
N ALA A 307 -5.34 -18.37 -7.85
CA ALA A 307 -6.64 -18.27 -8.51
C ALA A 307 -7.67 -17.39 -7.77
N ARG A 308 -7.24 -16.63 -6.75
CA ARG A 308 -8.06 -15.76 -5.88
C ARG A 308 -9.12 -16.52 -5.06
N GLY A 309 -8.90 -17.80 -4.80
CA GLY A 309 -9.67 -18.58 -3.85
C GLY A 309 -9.35 -18.20 -2.41
N VAL A 310 -10.31 -18.41 -1.52
CA VAL A 310 -10.13 -18.32 -0.06
C VAL A 310 -9.98 -19.73 0.49
N VAL A 311 -8.91 -20.00 1.24
CA VAL A 311 -8.66 -21.29 1.89
C VAL A 311 -8.87 -21.17 3.39
N GLU A 312 -9.83 -21.91 3.92
CA GLU A 312 -10.09 -22.06 5.35
C GLU A 312 -9.31 -23.27 5.88
N LEU A 313 -8.36 -23.04 6.76
CA LEU A 313 -7.67 -24.07 7.50
C LEU A 313 -8.38 -24.30 8.84
N VAL A 314 -8.75 -25.54 9.13
CA VAL A 314 -9.31 -25.94 10.43
C VAL A 314 -8.19 -26.57 11.26
N CYS A 315 -7.83 -25.95 12.37
CA CYS A 315 -6.76 -26.38 13.28
C CYS A 315 -7.36 -26.63 14.66
N GLY A 316 -8.04 -27.77 14.84
CA GLY A 316 -8.79 -28.05 16.07
C GLY A 316 -9.97 -27.09 16.23
N GLU A 317 -9.99 -26.33 17.32
CA GLU A 317 -11.02 -25.32 17.56
C GLU A 317 -10.80 -24.03 16.78
N HIS A 318 -9.66 -23.90 16.09
CA HIS A 318 -9.23 -22.66 15.45
C HIS A 318 -9.42 -22.70 13.96
N ARG A 319 -9.63 -21.51 13.39
CA ARG A 319 -9.75 -21.35 11.94
C ARG A 319 -8.75 -20.31 11.46
N VAL A 320 -8.07 -20.59 10.35
CA VAL A 320 -7.21 -19.62 9.67
C VAL A 320 -7.72 -19.46 8.25
N TYR A 321 -8.10 -18.24 7.88
CA TYR A 321 -8.54 -17.93 6.53
C TYR A 321 -7.39 -17.30 5.75
N LEU A 322 -7.03 -17.95 4.65
CA LEU A 322 -5.98 -17.52 3.74
C LEU A 322 -6.62 -16.93 2.47
N ASP A 323 -6.23 -15.72 2.10
CA ASP A 323 -6.62 -15.06 0.85
C ASP A 323 -5.48 -14.18 0.34
N VAL A 324 -5.44 -13.93 -0.97
CA VAL A 324 -4.50 -12.96 -1.56
C VAL A 324 -5.20 -11.67 -1.92
N SER A 325 -4.57 -10.54 -1.59
CA SER A 325 -4.97 -9.21 -2.02
C SER A 325 -3.85 -8.53 -2.81
N ARG A 326 -4.13 -7.33 -3.32
CA ARG A 326 -3.14 -6.50 -4.05
C ARG A 326 -2.51 -7.23 -5.24
N ARG A 327 -3.35 -7.93 -6.00
CA ARG A 327 -2.95 -8.70 -7.19
C ARG A 327 -1.87 -9.77 -6.89
N GLY A 328 -1.94 -10.40 -5.71
CA GLY A 328 -0.97 -11.42 -5.30
C GLY A 328 0.17 -10.87 -4.44
N GLY A 329 0.30 -9.54 -4.32
CA GLY A 329 1.35 -8.90 -3.55
C GLY A 329 1.23 -9.07 -2.03
N CYS A 330 0.04 -9.40 -1.51
CA CYS A 330 -0.21 -9.58 -0.09
C CYS A 330 -0.95 -10.90 0.17
N LEU A 331 -0.36 -11.78 0.96
CA LEU A 331 -1.03 -12.98 1.48
C LEU A 331 -1.58 -12.66 2.87
N ASN A 332 -2.91 -12.66 2.99
CA ASN A 332 -3.62 -12.38 4.23
C ASN A 332 -3.92 -13.69 4.97
N MET A 333 -3.73 -13.67 6.29
CA MET A 333 -4.00 -14.77 7.21
C MET A 333 -4.87 -14.22 8.35
N ALA A 334 -6.16 -14.51 8.30
CA ALA A 334 -7.12 -14.02 9.29
C ALA A 334 -7.50 -15.13 10.28
N PHE A 335 -7.30 -14.88 11.57
CA PHE A 335 -7.55 -15.85 12.64
C PHE A 335 -9.00 -15.79 13.13
N ASP A 336 -9.65 -16.96 13.14
CA ASP A 336 -11.01 -17.29 13.58
C ASP A 336 -12.16 -16.53 12.91
N GLN A 337 -11.86 -15.47 12.16
CA GLN A 337 -12.83 -14.70 11.39
C GLN A 337 -12.25 -14.34 10.02
N ARG A 338 -13.08 -14.41 8.99
CA ARG A 338 -12.71 -13.90 7.66
C ARG A 338 -12.48 -12.41 7.70
N ARG A 339 -11.46 -11.96 6.98
CA ARG A 339 -11.16 -10.54 6.83
C ARG A 339 -12.33 -9.82 6.15
N ALA A 340 -12.72 -8.67 6.68
CA ALA A 340 -13.68 -7.79 6.02
C ALA A 340 -12.97 -7.06 4.87
N VAL A 341 -13.40 -7.32 3.63
CA VAL A 341 -12.93 -6.59 2.45
C VAL A 341 -14.00 -5.57 2.07
N MET A 342 -13.66 -4.28 2.14
CA MET A 342 -14.56 -3.23 1.72
C MET A 342 -14.49 -3.09 0.20
N ALA A 343 -15.57 -3.47 -0.49
CA ALA A 343 -15.68 -3.32 -1.93
C ALA A 343 -15.75 -1.82 -2.33
N PRO A 344 -15.29 -1.44 -3.53
CA PRO A 344 -15.45 -0.08 -4.07
C PRO A 344 -16.90 0.46 -3.98
N ASP A 345 -17.91 -0.41 -4.14
CA ASP A 345 -19.33 -0.04 -4.00
C ASP A 345 -19.71 0.47 -2.62
N ALA A 346 -19.06 -0.03 -1.55
CA ALA A 346 -19.33 0.43 -0.20
C ALA A 346 -18.91 1.90 -0.01
N TYR A 347 -17.85 2.35 -0.67
CA TYR A 347 -17.43 3.76 -0.65
C TYR A 347 -18.44 4.65 -1.36
N LEU A 348 -18.93 4.25 -2.55
CA LEU A 348 -19.94 4.99 -3.29
C LEU A 348 -21.30 5.02 -2.57
N SER A 349 -21.68 3.95 -1.86
CA SER A 349 -22.96 3.88 -1.13
C SER A 349 -23.12 4.96 -0.05
N ARG A 350 -22.00 5.52 0.43
CA ARG A 350 -21.97 6.63 1.40
C ARG A 350 -22.12 8.01 0.74
N MET A 351 -22.20 8.05 -0.59
CA MET A 351 -22.21 9.26 -1.41
C MET A 351 -23.47 9.27 -2.30
N PRO A 352 -24.67 9.48 -1.72
CA PRO A 352 -25.94 9.35 -2.45
C PRO A 352 -26.10 10.34 -3.61
N ALA A 353 -25.59 11.56 -3.53
CA ALA A 353 -25.68 12.53 -4.62
C ALA A 353 -24.85 12.08 -5.82
N LEU A 354 -23.63 11.62 -5.58
CA LEU A 354 -22.75 11.09 -6.61
C LEU A 354 -23.27 9.77 -7.21
N LEU A 355 -23.83 8.88 -6.37
CA LEU A 355 -24.48 7.65 -6.82
C LEU A 355 -25.66 7.95 -7.76
N ALA A 356 -26.55 8.86 -7.37
CA ALA A 356 -27.69 9.26 -8.19
C ALA A 356 -27.25 9.85 -9.54
N LEU A 357 -26.18 10.65 -9.56
CA LEU A 357 -25.61 11.17 -10.80
C LEU A 357 -25.07 10.04 -11.70
N SER A 358 -24.41 9.03 -11.11
CA SER A 358 -23.90 7.88 -11.87
C SER A 358 -25.01 7.09 -12.55
N ASP A 359 -26.13 6.89 -11.85
CA ASP A 359 -27.27 6.14 -12.38
C ASP A 359 -27.98 6.92 -13.50
N GLN A 360 -27.98 8.26 -13.45
CA GLN A 360 -28.54 9.11 -14.50
C GLN A 360 -27.67 9.17 -15.76
N ALA A 361 -26.34 9.18 -15.61
CA ALA A 361 -25.43 9.34 -16.75
C ALA A 361 -25.28 8.07 -17.59
N GLY A 362 -25.65 6.90 -17.07
CA GLY A 362 -25.48 5.62 -17.77
C GLY A 362 -24.03 5.42 -18.21
N THR A 363 -23.81 5.03 -19.46
CA THR A 363 -22.49 4.68 -20.01
C THR A 363 -21.75 5.87 -20.65
N ALA A 364 -21.90 7.09 -20.13
CA ALA A 364 -21.39 8.32 -20.75
C ALA A 364 -19.86 8.32 -20.97
N MET A 365 -19.10 7.48 -20.24
CA MET A 365 -17.64 7.42 -20.33
C MET A 365 -17.10 6.26 -21.19
N ARG A 366 -17.96 5.46 -21.85
CA ARG A 366 -17.57 4.22 -22.59
C ARG A 366 -16.34 4.35 -23.50
N ASN A 367 -16.13 5.51 -24.13
CA ASN A 367 -15.01 5.75 -25.05
C ASN A 367 -14.01 6.81 -24.55
N VAL A 368 -13.92 6.98 -23.23
CA VAL A 368 -13.09 7.99 -22.57
C VAL A 368 -12.08 7.32 -21.65
N ARG A 369 -10.80 7.64 -21.87
CA ARG A 369 -9.71 7.33 -20.96
C ARG A 369 -9.55 8.50 -19.99
N VAL A 370 -9.52 8.22 -18.70
CA VAL A 370 -9.45 9.25 -17.65
C VAL A 370 -8.06 9.26 -17.04
N VAL A 371 -7.42 10.42 -17.02
CA VAL A 371 -6.22 10.69 -16.22
C VAL A 371 -6.68 11.44 -14.99
N PHE A 372 -6.59 10.80 -13.83
CA PHE A 372 -7.21 11.25 -12.60
C PHE A 372 -6.14 11.53 -11.54
N ILE A 373 -5.88 12.81 -11.28
CA ILE A 373 -4.85 13.28 -10.34
C ILE A 373 -5.54 13.86 -9.12
N HIS A 374 -5.46 13.18 -7.98
CA HIS A 374 -6.26 13.55 -6.81
C HIS A 374 -5.67 13.03 -5.49
N HIS A 375 -6.10 13.57 -4.35
CA HIS A 375 -5.88 12.94 -3.04
C HIS A 375 -6.56 11.57 -2.94
N LEU A 376 -5.94 10.63 -2.24
CA LEU A 376 -6.52 9.31 -1.97
C LEU A 376 -7.35 9.34 -0.67
N THR A 377 -8.66 9.48 -0.81
CA THR A 377 -9.65 9.43 0.29
C THR A 377 -10.73 8.38 0.00
N ALA A 378 -11.61 8.14 0.97
CA ALA A 378 -12.78 7.29 0.80
C ALA A 378 -13.70 7.80 -0.33
N GLU A 379 -13.86 9.12 -0.42
CA GLU A 379 -14.71 9.77 -1.42
C GLU A 379 -14.12 9.68 -2.82
N THR A 380 -12.79 9.74 -2.92
CA THR A 380 -12.08 9.48 -4.18
C THR A 380 -12.30 8.05 -4.67
N LEU A 381 -12.36 7.05 -3.78
CA LEU A 381 -12.70 5.67 -4.16
C LEU A 381 -14.14 5.57 -4.69
N GLY A 382 -15.08 6.30 -4.07
CA GLY A 382 -16.45 6.45 -4.58
C GLY A 382 -16.48 7.05 -5.99
N CYS A 383 -15.69 8.11 -6.23
CA CYS A 383 -15.56 8.74 -7.55
C CYS A 383 -14.95 7.81 -8.61
N ILE A 384 -13.91 7.04 -8.27
CA ILE A 384 -13.35 6.01 -9.16
C ILE A 384 -14.40 4.96 -9.52
N ARG A 385 -15.22 4.53 -8.55
CA ARG A 385 -16.30 3.58 -8.80
C ARG A 385 -17.37 4.17 -9.73
N VAL A 386 -17.62 5.46 -9.68
CA VAL A 386 -18.54 6.14 -10.62
C VAL A 386 -18.01 6.11 -12.05
N PHE A 387 -16.72 6.38 -12.26
CA PHE A 387 -16.11 6.23 -13.58
C PHE A 387 -16.25 4.80 -14.12
N ASP A 388 -16.12 3.79 -13.25
CA ASP A 388 -16.34 2.40 -13.62
C ASP A 388 -17.80 2.11 -13.99
N LYS A 389 -18.77 2.57 -13.18
CA LYS A 389 -20.22 2.46 -13.49
C LYS A 389 -20.59 3.16 -14.80
N MET A 390 -19.93 4.27 -15.11
CA MET A 390 -20.10 4.98 -16.39
C MET A 390 -19.32 4.34 -17.55
N GLU A 391 -18.72 3.18 -17.31
CA GLU A 391 -17.96 2.37 -18.25
C GLU A 391 -16.73 3.06 -18.85
N CYS A 392 -16.01 3.89 -18.09
CA CYS A 392 -14.80 4.52 -18.61
C CYS A 392 -13.87 3.47 -19.28
N ALA A 393 -13.33 3.82 -20.45
CA ALA A 393 -12.51 2.91 -21.25
C ALA A 393 -11.25 2.48 -20.48
N PHE A 394 -10.64 3.43 -19.76
CA PHE A 394 -9.50 3.23 -18.90
C PHE A 394 -9.42 4.35 -17.87
N LEU A 395 -8.94 4.07 -16.66
CA LEU A 395 -8.63 5.08 -15.66
C LEU A 395 -7.20 4.92 -15.17
N GLN A 396 -6.44 6.00 -15.32
CA GLN A 396 -5.07 6.16 -14.86
C GLN A 396 -5.06 7.13 -13.68
N GLY A 397 -4.92 6.61 -12.46
CA GLY A 397 -4.86 7.40 -11.24
C GLY A 397 -3.43 7.78 -10.85
N LEU A 398 -3.22 9.04 -10.43
CA LEU A 398 -2.01 9.51 -9.77
C LEU A 398 -2.39 10.18 -8.45
N PHE A 399 -2.02 9.55 -7.34
CA PHE A 399 -2.42 10.02 -6.02
C PHE A 399 -1.44 11.03 -5.44
N ILE A 400 -1.99 12.15 -5.00
CA ILE A 400 -1.29 13.18 -4.24
C ILE A 400 -1.11 12.69 -2.80
N ARG A 401 0.14 12.52 -2.39
CA ARG A 401 0.51 12.11 -1.03
C ARG A 401 1.53 13.09 -0.45
N TYR A 402 1.11 13.79 0.59
CA TYR A 402 1.89 14.78 1.31
C TYR A 402 2.61 14.14 2.52
N LYS A 403 1.86 13.53 3.44
CA LYS A 403 2.31 12.70 4.58
C LYS A 403 1.14 11.80 5.02
N GLY A 404 1.38 10.76 5.82
CA GLY A 404 0.33 9.84 6.31
C GLY A 404 0.38 8.42 5.73
N ILE A 405 -0.14 7.45 6.47
CA ILE A 405 -0.23 6.03 6.09
C ILE A 405 -1.50 5.84 5.26
N THR A 406 -1.36 5.42 4.00
CA THR A 406 -2.52 5.03 3.20
C THR A 406 -3.17 3.80 3.84
N PRO A 407 -4.47 3.86 4.20
CA PRO A 407 -5.14 2.70 4.78
C PRO A 407 -5.09 1.50 3.85
N ASP A 408 -4.78 0.33 4.40
CA ASP A 408 -4.67 -0.91 3.63
C ASP A 408 -5.97 -1.28 2.91
N SER A 409 -7.11 -0.95 3.52
CA SER A 409 -8.43 -1.12 2.91
C SER A 409 -8.60 -0.31 1.62
N PHE A 410 -7.97 0.86 1.52
CA PHE A 410 -8.04 1.70 0.31
C PHE A 410 -7.21 1.08 -0.80
N VAL A 411 -6.00 0.60 -0.48
CA VAL A 411 -5.13 -0.09 -1.44
C VAL A 411 -5.79 -1.36 -1.95
N ASP A 412 -6.38 -2.15 -1.06
CA ASP A 412 -7.08 -3.38 -1.41
C ASP A 412 -8.29 -3.09 -2.31
N ALA A 413 -9.08 -2.06 -2.00
CA ALA A 413 -10.22 -1.65 -2.84
C ALA A 413 -9.76 -1.24 -4.24
N LEU A 414 -8.71 -0.42 -4.36
CA LEU A 414 -8.15 0.00 -5.65
C LEU A 414 -7.64 -1.18 -6.47
N LEU A 415 -6.85 -2.05 -5.85
CA LEU A 415 -6.21 -3.16 -6.55
C LEU A 415 -7.13 -4.36 -6.77
N SER A 416 -8.34 -4.34 -6.18
CA SER A 416 -9.43 -5.26 -6.55
C SER A 416 -10.00 -4.98 -7.94
N LEU A 417 -9.86 -3.74 -8.45
CA LEU A 417 -10.33 -3.35 -9.77
C LEU A 417 -9.46 -3.96 -10.89
N PRO A 418 -10.04 -4.29 -12.05
CA PRO A 418 -9.35 -5.01 -13.12
C PRO A 418 -8.24 -4.16 -13.76
N GLU A 419 -7.00 -4.68 -13.78
CA GLU A 419 -5.80 -3.94 -14.18
C GLU A 419 -5.80 -3.46 -15.63
N ASN A 420 -6.45 -4.20 -16.53
CA ASN A 420 -6.61 -3.81 -17.92
C ASN A 420 -7.47 -2.55 -18.12
N ARG A 421 -8.21 -2.11 -17.08
CA ARG A 421 -8.99 -0.88 -17.07
C ARG A 421 -8.54 0.13 -16.02
N PHE A 422 -7.89 -0.30 -14.95
CA PHE A 422 -7.54 0.56 -13.81
C PHE A 422 -6.06 0.39 -13.40
N GLN A 423 -5.32 1.49 -13.52
CA GLN A 423 -3.93 1.58 -13.04
C GLN A 423 -3.76 2.79 -12.14
N PHE A 424 -3.06 2.59 -11.02
CA PHE A 424 -2.91 3.58 -9.97
C PHE A 424 -1.44 3.74 -9.61
N HIS A 425 -1.00 4.99 -9.46
CA HIS A 425 0.34 5.34 -9.03
C HIS A 425 0.30 6.46 -8.00
N GLY A 426 1.43 6.70 -7.35
CA GLY A 426 1.62 7.81 -6.43
C GLY A 426 3.10 8.00 -6.17
N LEU A 427 3.46 9.11 -5.53
CA LEU A 427 4.83 9.36 -5.12
C LEU A 427 5.08 8.94 -3.66
N HIS A 428 6.31 8.58 -3.37
CA HIS A 428 6.80 8.26 -2.04
C HIS A 428 8.00 9.16 -1.72
N ASN A 429 7.96 9.80 -0.56
CA ASN A 429 9.06 10.61 -0.05
C ASN A 429 10.09 9.73 0.65
N ILE A 430 11.33 9.78 0.20
CA ILE A 430 12.48 9.16 0.86
C ILE A 430 13.19 10.26 1.66
N GLY A 431 13.08 10.19 2.98
CA GLY A 431 13.77 11.11 3.90
C GLY A 431 15.28 10.98 3.80
N GLU A 432 15.99 12.11 3.78
CA GLU A 432 17.44 12.19 3.88
C GLU A 432 17.76 12.80 5.25
N GLY A 433 18.55 12.13 6.10
CA GLY A 433 18.76 12.50 7.51
C GLY A 433 19.26 13.92 7.78
N GLU A 434 19.75 14.63 6.76
CA GLU A 434 20.27 16.00 6.82
C GLU A 434 19.30 17.06 6.20
N ARG A 435 18.14 16.63 5.71
CA ARG A 435 17.14 17.51 5.05
C ARG A 435 15.74 17.32 5.62
N LEU A 436 15.08 18.45 5.89
CA LEU A 436 13.64 18.47 6.20
C LEU A 436 12.80 18.12 4.96
N SER A 437 13.27 18.43 3.74
CA SER A 437 12.69 18.02 2.46
C SER A 437 13.43 16.81 1.88
N GLY A 438 12.78 15.65 1.86
CA GLY A 438 13.30 14.44 1.19
C GLY A 438 13.06 14.45 -0.33
N ARG A 439 13.52 13.40 -1.01
CA ARG A 439 13.36 13.22 -2.47
C ARG A 439 12.15 12.35 -2.80
N TYR A 440 11.55 12.53 -3.98
CA TYR A 440 10.34 11.80 -4.38
C TYR A 440 10.60 10.75 -5.47
N VAL A 441 10.10 9.54 -5.24
CA VAL A 441 10.17 8.41 -6.18
C VAL A 441 8.78 7.82 -6.43
N MET A 442 8.63 7.01 -7.49
CA MET A 442 7.39 6.25 -7.72
C MET A 442 7.16 5.22 -6.61
N SER A 443 5.96 5.25 -6.02
CA SER A 443 5.52 4.31 -4.99
C SER A 443 5.29 2.91 -5.56
N ARG A 444 5.76 1.89 -4.85
CA ARG A 444 5.51 0.47 -5.15
C ARG A 444 4.20 -0.06 -4.53
N GLN A 445 3.46 0.78 -3.81
CA GLN A 445 2.26 0.38 -3.06
C GLN A 445 1.03 0.10 -3.94
N PHE A 446 1.02 0.59 -5.18
CA PHE A 446 -0.15 0.59 -6.06
C PHE A 446 0.02 -0.40 -7.22
N SER A 447 -0.19 0.04 -8.47
CA SER A 447 0.02 -0.82 -9.64
C SER A 447 1.50 -1.03 -9.95
N SER A 448 1.80 -2.05 -10.75
CA SER A 448 3.16 -2.36 -11.21
C SER A 448 3.84 -1.12 -11.80
N LEU A 449 5.13 -0.98 -11.53
CA LEU A 449 5.96 0.09 -12.08
C LEU A 449 6.53 -0.26 -13.46
N GLU A 450 6.37 -1.50 -13.94
CA GLU A 450 6.87 -1.92 -15.25
C GLU A 450 6.37 -1.02 -16.40
N PRO A 451 5.08 -0.62 -16.47
CA PRO A 451 4.61 0.24 -17.55
C PRO A 451 5.12 1.69 -17.48
N VAL A 452 5.77 2.06 -16.37
CA VAL A 452 6.33 3.40 -16.09
C VAL A 452 7.79 3.31 -15.66
N ALA A 453 8.51 2.26 -16.11
CA ALA A 453 9.86 1.96 -15.65
C ALA A 453 10.85 3.10 -15.94
N SER A 454 10.71 3.77 -17.10
CA SER A 454 11.56 4.91 -17.48
C SER A 454 11.39 6.09 -16.52
N LEU A 455 10.15 6.45 -16.18
CA LEU A 455 9.85 7.47 -15.18
C LEU A 455 10.39 7.09 -13.80
N ALA A 456 10.18 5.83 -13.39
CA ALA A 456 10.63 5.34 -12.10
C ALA A 456 12.16 5.35 -11.97
N ALA A 457 12.90 5.05 -13.04
CA ALA A 457 14.36 5.19 -13.08
C ALA A 457 14.78 6.66 -13.01
N HIS A 458 14.18 7.52 -13.83
CA HIS A 458 14.51 8.94 -13.88
C HIS A 458 14.31 9.65 -12.54
N LEU A 459 13.17 9.43 -11.86
CA LEU A 459 12.91 10.02 -10.54
C LEU A 459 13.87 9.52 -9.45
N ARG A 460 14.37 8.28 -9.56
CA ARG A 460 15.39 7.76 -8.63
C ARG A 460 16.75 8.42 -8.83
N GLU A 461 17.08 8.82 -10.05
CA GLU A 461 18.37 9.43 -10.40
C GLU A 461 18.38 10.95 -10.22
N ALA A 462 17.27 11.63 -10.51
CA ALA A 462 17.24 13.10 -10.61
C ALA A 462 17.06 13.86 -9.27
N HIS A 463 16.84 13.16 -8.15
CA HIS A 463 16.64 13.76 -6.80
C HIS A 463 15.65 14.94 -6.80
N VAL A 464 14.45 14.69 -7.32
CA VAL A 464 13.46 15.74 -7.60
C VAL A 464 12.57 16.02 -6.39
N ASP A 465 12.29 17.31 -6.17
CA ASP A 465 11.28 17.77 -5.21
C ASP A 465 9.85 17.36 -5.62
N TYR A 466 8.90 17.51 -4.70
CA TYR A 466 7.51 17.07 -4.88
C TYR A 466 6.83 17.62 -6.14
N THR A 467 6.79 18.96 -6.30
CA THR A 467 6.01 19.58 -7.38
C THR A 467 6.55 19.22 -8.78
N PRO A 468 7.86 19.32 -9.05
CA PRO A 468 8.38 18.88 -10.34
C PRO A 468 8.22 17.37 -10.56
N ALA A 469 8.37 16.53 -9.53
CA ALA A 469 8.11 15.09 -9.64
C ALA A 469 6.65 14.78 -9.98
N MET A 470 5.69 15.49 -9.37
CA MET A 470 4.26 15.36 -9.69
C MET A 470 3.94 15.80 -11.11
N ARG A 471 4.47 16.93 -11.57
CA ARG A 471 4.24 17.43 -12.94
C ARG A 471 4.83 16.49 -13.99
N MET A 472 6.03 15.97 -13.75
CA MET A 472 6.68 14.98 -14.60
C MET A 472 5.86 13.69 -14.67
N SER A 473 5.43 13.17 -13.51
CA SER A 473 4.60 11.96 -13.44
C SER A 473 3.24 12.14 -14.10
N ALA A 474 2.59 13.28 -13.87
CA ALA A 474 1.33 13.64 -14.52
C ALA A 474 1.48 13.69 -16.05
N CYS A 475 2.52 14.35 -16.55
CA CYS A 475 2.85 14.40 -17.98
C CYS A 475 3.08 12.99 -18.54
N HIS A 476 3.90 12.18 -17.86
CA HIS A 476 4.21 10.82 -18.29
C HIS A 476 2.94 9.98 -18.50
N LEU A 477 2.10 9.95 -17.46
CA LEU A 477 0.86 9.19 -17.45
C LEU A 477 -0.14 9.72 -18.49
N PHE A 478 -0.26 11.04 -18.61
CA PHE A 478 -1.13 11.67 -19.60
C PHE A 478 -0.71 11.34 -21.04
N MET A 479 0.57 11.51 -21.38
CA MET A 479 1.07 11.23 -22.73
C MET A 479 0.91 9.76 -23.09
N ARG A 480 1.17 8.84 -22.16
CA ARG A 480 0.89 7.41 -22.36
C ARG A 480 -0.57 7.14 -22.71
N GLN A 481 -1.52 7.77 -22.00
CA GLN A 481 -2.94 7.63 -22.32
C GLN A 481 -3.33 8.31 -23.64
N MET A 482 -2.70 9.42 -24.01
CA MET A 482 -2.91 10.08 -25.31
C MET A 482 -2.44 9.20 -26.48
N ILE A 483 -1.26 8.57 -26.38
CA ILE A 483 -0.73 7.64 -27.38
C ILE A 483 -1.72 6.48 -27.59
N LEU A 484 -2.14 5.84 -26.50
CA LEU A 484 -3.11 4.74 -26.55
C LEU A 484 -4.48 5.19 -27.08
N ALA A 485 -4.96 6.36 -26.70
CA ALA A 485 -6.22 6.90 -27.20
C ALA A 485 -6.18 7.15 -28.72
N ARG A 486 -5.04 7.60 -29.26
CA ARG A 486 -4.87 7.77 -30.71
C ARG A 486 -4.93 6.42 -31.44
N GLN A 487 -4.22 5.42 -30.94
CA GLN A 487 -4.19 4.06 -31.50
C GLN A 487 -5.58 3.40 -31.48
N LEU A 488 -6.32 3.60 -30.39
CA LEU A 488 -7.62 2.95 -30.16
C LEU A 488 -8.82 3.80 -30.58
N GLY A 489 -8.60 4.99 -31.14
CA GLY A 489 -9.68 5.89 -31.55
C GLY A 489 -10.53 6.44 -30.40
N GLN A 490 -9.96 6.56 -29.20
CA GLN A 490 -10.65 6.99 -27.98
C GLN A 490 -10.37 8.47 -27.67
N ARG A 491 -10.99 9.01 -26.60
CA ARG A 491 -10.71 10.36 -26.08
C ARG A 491 -10.02 10.29 -24.73
N VAL A 492 -9.33 11.35 -24.34
CA VAL A 492 -8.71 11.50 -23.01
C VAL A 492 -9.35 12.67 -22.26
N LEU A 493 -9.75 12.43 -21.03
CA LEU A 493 -10.18 13.43 -20.06
C LEU A 493 -9.11 13.57 -18.97
N LEU A 494 -8.72 14.80 -18.65
CA LEU A 494 -7.82 15.11 -17.55
C LEU A 494 -8.63 15.68 -16.38
N VAL A 495 -8.58 15.04 -15.22
CA VAL A 495 -9.24 15.49 -13.99
C VAL A 495 -8.14 15.69 -12.95
N GLU A 496 -8.03 16.91 -12.42
CA GLU A 496 -6.94 17.28 -11.53
C GLU A 496 -7.44 17.97 -10.27
N ASP A 497 -6.74 17.71 -9.17
CA ASP A 497 -6.72 18.52 -7.97
C ASP A 497 -5.35 19.19 -7.86
N GLY A 498 -5.27 20.48 -8.19
CA GLY A 498 -4.07 21.31 -7.95
C GLY A 498 -3.40 21.87 -9.20
N GLY A 499 -3.93 21.64 -10.40
CA GLY A 499 -3.45 22.22 -11.66
C GLY A 499 -2.02 21.83 -12.01
N TYR A 500 -1.67 20.55 -11.95
CA TYR A 500 -0.32 20.08 -12.21
C TYR A 500 0.03 20.13 -13.71
N LEU A 501 -0.88 19.72 -14.58
CA LEU A 501 -0.61 19.55 -16.00
C LEU A 501 -1.36 20.53 -16.91
N ALA A 502 -2.64 20.82 -16.69
CA ALA A 502 -3.42 21.68 -17.60
C ALA A 502 -2.81 23.09 -17.83
N PRO A 503 -2.33 23.81 -16.80
CA PRO A 503 -1.63 25.09 -17.00
C PRO A 503 -0.31 24.92 -17.79
N LEU A 504 0.41 23.82 -17.55
CA LEU A 504 1.69 23.52 -18.19
C LEU A 504 1.54 23.21 -19.68
N LEU A 505 0.50 22.43 -20.05
CA LEU A 505 0.13 22.17 -21.44
C LEU A 505 -0.15 23.48 -22.20
N THR A 506 -0.86 24.42 -21.58
CA THR A 506 -1.14 25.71 -22.22
C THR A 506 0.14 26.52 -22.45
N HIS A 507 1.05 26.56 -21.47
CA HIS A 507 2.36 27.21 -21.65
C HIS A 507 3.16 26.58 -22.79
N TRP A 508 3.21 25.24 -22.86
CA TRP A 508 3.93 24.54 -23.93
C TRP A 508 3.33 24.79 -25.31
N VAL A 509 2.01 24.80 -25.42
CA VAL A 509 1.33 25.16 -26.67
C VAL A 509 1.67 26.59 -27.09
N ASN A 510 1.65 27.55 -26.17
CA ASN A 510 1.98 28.93 -26.46
C ASN A 510 3.47 29.12 -26.81
N ALA A 511 4.35 28.31 -26.21
CA ALA A 511 5.78 28.28 -26.50
C ALA A 511 6.15 27.48 -27.77
N GLY A 512 5.17 26.93 -28.49
CA GLY A 512 5.41 26.18 -29.73
C GLY A 512 6.13 24.85 -29.55
N LYS A 513 6.01 24.22 -28.36
CA LYS A 513 6.65 22.94 -28.06
C LYS A 513 6.15 21.80 -28.96
N THR A 514 7.06 20.91 -29.33
CA THR A 514 6.75 19.72 -30.14
C THR A 514 6.30 18.55 -29.25
N VAL A 515 5.85 17.46 -29.86
CA VAL A 515 5.57 16.22 -29.13
C VAL A 515 6.84 15.68 -28.47
N GLU A 516 7.98 15.75 -29.16
CA GLU A 516 9.29 15.32 -28.64
C GLU A 516 9.70 16.04 -27.36
N ASP A 517 9.54 17.38 -27.31
CA ASP A 517 9.81 18.18 -26.11
C ASP A 517 9.02 17.67 -24.89
N VAL A 518 7.74 17.33 -25.11
CA VAL A 518 6.82 16.91 -24.05
C VAL A 518 7.09 15.46 -23.61
N LEU A 519 7.43 14.57 -24.55
CA LEU A 519 7.87 13.20 -24.24
C LEU A 519 9.14 13.23 -23.39
N ALA A 520 10.11 14.06 -23.75
CA ALA A 520 11.35 14.23 -22.99
C ALA A 520 11.08 14.74 -21.57
N TYR A 521 10.21 15.75 -21.41
CA TYR A 521 9.82 16.24 -20.08
C TYR A 521 9.18 15.16 -19.22
N GLY A 522 8.31 14.32 -19.81
CA GLY A 522 7.65 13.22 -19.12
C GLY A 522 8.53 11.96 -18.95
N ALA A 523 9.80 11.97 -19.34
CA ALA A 523 10.67 10.79 -19.35
C ALA A 523 10.06 9.59 -20.11
N LEU A 524 9.38 9.84 -21.22
CA LEU A 524 8.95 8.79 -22.16
C LEU A 524 10.03 8.52 -23.20
N PRO A 525 10.18 7.27 -23.65
CA PRO A 525 10.99 6.95 -24.82
C PRO A 525 10.51 7.71 -26.06
N ALA A 526 11.45 8.27 -26.84
CA ALA A 526 11.12 9.05 -28.02
C ALA A 526 10.44 8.20 -29.11
N ASP A 527 10.71 6.89 -29.17
CA ASP A 527 10.11 5.92 -30.09
C ASP A 527 8.68 5.50 -29.70
N ALA A 528 8.15 5.99 -28.57
CA ALA A 528 6.75 5.78 -28.20
C ALA A 528 5.76 6.44 -29.18
N VAL A 529 6.24 7.38 -30.01
CA VAL A 529 5.49 8.07 -31.06
C VAL A 529 6.27 7.97 -32.37
N PRO A 530 5.61 7.72 -33.53
CA PRO A 530 6.27 7.68 -34.83
C PRO A 530 7.06 8.95 -35.13
N GLU A 531 8.21 8.81 -35.79
CA GLU A 531 9.13 9.93 -36.03
C GLU A 531 8.50 11.14 -36.71
N GLU A 532 7.61 10.91 -37.67
CA GLU A 532 6.86 11.93 -38.40
C GLU A 532 5.91 12.75 -37.50
N GLU A 533 5.43 12.16 -36.39
CA GLU A 533 4.55 12.83 -35.43
C GLU A 533 5.35 13.58 -34.35
N ARG A 534 6.63 13.24 -34.11
CA ARG A 534 7.44 13.81 -33.02
C ARG A 534 7.68 15.32 -33.15
N GLN A 535 7.87 15.78 -34.38
CA GLN A 535 8.10 17.20 -34.68
C GLN A 535 6.80 18.02 -34.80
N GLN A 536 5.62 17.38 -34.68
CA GLN A 536 4.37 18.11 -34.74
C GLN A 536 4.21 19.00 -33.50
N PRO A 537 3.61 20.20 -33.65
CA PRO A 537 3.24 21.02 -32.51
C PRO A 537 2.27 20.27 -31.60
N ILE A 538 2.52 20.28 -30.28
CA ILE A 538 1.74 19.50 -29.32
C ILE A 538 0.23 19.82 -29.38
N LYS A 539 -0.14 21.08 -29.68
CA LYS A 539 -1.54 21.50 -29.86
C LYS A 539 -2.26 20.68 -30.93
N ALA A 540 -1.62 20.55 -32.10
CA ALA A 540 -2.19 19.83 -33.24
C ALA A 540 -2.26 18.33 -32.94
N TRP A 541 -1.24 17.79 -32.27
CA TRP A 541 -1.18 16.38 -31.94
C TRP A 541 -2.25 15.93 -30.93
N LEU A 542 -2.56 16.80 -29.95
CA LEU A 542 -3.62 16.55 -28.95
C LEU A 542 -5.04 16.80 -29.50
N ALA A 543 -5.18 17.59 -30.57
CA ALA A 543 -6.47 17.99 -31.11
C ALA A 543 -7.35 16.79 -31.53
N GLY A 544 -8.65 16.89 -31.26
CA GLY A 544 -9.64 15.86 -31.58
C GLY A 544 -9.64 14.64 -30.65
N ARG A 545 -8.62 14.47 -29.81
CA ARG A 545 -8.52 13.33 -28.87
C ARG A 545 -8.52 13.78 -27.41
N PHE A 546 -7.92 14.94 -27.09
CA PHE A 546 -8.02 15.51 -25.75
C PHE A 546 -9.35 16.26 -25.58
N ALA A 547 -10.20 15.81 -24.67
CA ALA A 547 -11.51 16.41 -24.42
C ALA A 547 -11.39 17.75 -23.67
N GLY A 548 -10.42 17.84 -22.75
CA GLY A 548 -10.19 19.01 -21.90
C GLY A 548 -9.80 18.62 -20.48
N GLY A 549 -9.62 19.64 -19.63
CA GLY A 549 -9.29 19.50 -18.22
C GLY A 549 -10.48 19.80 -17.31
N VAL A 550 -10.52 19.16 -16.14
CA VAL A 550 -11.46 19.47 -15.05
C VAL A 550 -10.66 19.68 -13.77
N GLU A 551 -10.77 20.87 -13.19
CA GLU A 551 -10.01 21.26 -12.00
C GLU A 551 -10.90 21.32 -10.75
N HIS A 552 -10.43 20.66 -9.69
CA HIS A 552 -11.11 20.53 -8.40
C HIS A 552 -10.83 21.72 -7.45
N THR A 553 -9.61 22.26 -7.39
CA THR A 553 -9.21 23.20 -6.32
C THR A 553 -8.91 24.62 -6.77
N ARG A 554 -9.08 25.57 -5.84
CA ARG A 554 -8.86 27.00 -6.06
C ARG A 554 -7.46 27.28 -6.60
N ASN A 555 -6.44 26.59 -6.08
CA ASN A 555 -5.06 26.75 -6.54
C ASN A 555 -4.87 26.34 -8.02
N GLY A 556 -5.54 25.29 -8.48
CA GLY A 556 -5.50 24.93 -9.90
C GLY A 556 -6.26 25.94 -10.76
N TYR A 557 -7.42 26.42 -10.29
CA TYR A 557 -8.15 27.52 -10.91
C TYR A 557 -7.30 28.78 -11.06
N ASP A 558 -6.61 29.20 -9.99
CA ASP A 558 -5.77 30.39 -10.01
C ASP A 558 -4.59 30.24 -10.98
N GLN A 559 -4.01 29.04 -11.10
CA GLN A 559 -2.97 28.75 -12.11
C GLN A 559 -3.52 28.81 -13.53
N LEU A 560 -4.73 28.28 -13.78
CA LEU A 560 -5.39 28.39 -15.09
C LEU A 560 -5.69 29.84 -15.44
N ARG A 561 -6.18 30.65 -14.48
CA ARG A 561 -6.41 32.09 -14.65
C ARG A 561 -5.13 32.85 -14.95
N ALA A 562 -4.07 32.60 -14.19
CA ALA A 562 -2.76 33.22 -14.42
C ALA A 562 -2.20 32.85 -15.80
N CYS A 563 -2.35 31.58 -16.21
CA CYS A 563 -1.94 31.13 -17.52
C CYS A 563 -2.76 31.78 -18.65
N MET A 564 -4.09 31.88 -18.49
CA MET A 564 -4.96 32.57 -19.44
C MET A 564 -4.61 34.05 -19.57
N ALA A 565 -4.27 34.72 -18.46
CA ALA A 565 -3.81 36.11 -18.48
C ALA A 565 -2.45 36.27 -19.19
N ALA A 566 -1.53 35.32 -18.98
CA ALA A 566 -0.19 35.36 -19.59
C ALA A 566 -0.19 34.97 -21.08
N CYS A 567 -1.03 34.02 -21.49
CA CYS A 567 -1.09 33.48 -22.85
C CYS A 567 -2.27 34.02 -23.68
N GLY A 568 -3.11 34.90 -23.11
CA GLY A 568 -4.32 35.45 -23.71
C GLY A 568 -5.52 34.50 -23.77
N SER A 569 -5.28 33.18 -23.87
CA SER A 569 -6.31 32.14 -23.82
C SER A 569 -5.75 30.82 -23.30
N LEU A 570 -6.63 29.90 -22.89
CA LEU A 570 -6.23 28.53 -22.62
C LEU A 570 -6.02 27.77 -23.95
N ALA A 571 -5.17 26.76 -23.96
CA ALA A 571 -4.94 25.95 -25.16
C ALA A 571 -6.08 24.96 -25.43
N PHE A 572 -6.77 24.53 -24.36
CA PHE A 572 -7.85 23.55 -24.37
C PHE A 572 -8.96 23.99 -23.40
N PRO A 573 -10.22 23.56 -23.61
CA PRO A 573 -11.29 23.87 -22.67
C PRO A 573 -11.00 23.29 -21.29
N SER A 574 -11.17 24.11 -20.26
CA SER A 574 -10.99 23.70 -18.87
C SER A 574 -12.25 24.01 -18.09
N TYR A 575 -12.78 23.02 -17.38
CA TYR A 575 -13.93 23.16 -16.50
C TYR A 575 -13.46 23.17 -15.06
N THR A 576 -14.21 23.83 -14.18
CA THR A 576 -13.86 23.82 -12.77
C THR A 576 -15.07 24.12 -11.90
N MET A 577 -15.11 23.40 -10.77
CA MET A 577 -16.04 23.63 -9.68
C MET A 577 -15.35 24.28 -8.47
N ALA A 578 -14.05 24.58 -8.59
CA ALA A 578 -13.15 25.02 -7.53
C ALA A 578 -13.64 26.24 -6.73
N ILE A 579 -14.49 27.06 -7.35
CA ILE A 579 -15.02 28.29 -6.75
C ILE A 579 -16.56 28.34 -6.80
N SER A 580 -17.22 27.19 -7.02
CA SER A 580 -18.68 27.11 -6.97
C SER A 580 -19.22 27.60 -5.62
N ASP A 581 -20.49 28.01 -5.61
CA ASP A 581 -21.13 28.59 -4.42
C ASP A 581 -21.15 27.56 -3.26
N TYR A 582 -21.40 26.29 -3.58
CA TYR A 582 -21.40 25.20 -2.58
C TYR A 582 -19.99 24.94 -2.01
N LYS A 583 -18.97 24.84 -2.86
CA LYS A 583 -17.57 24.63 -2.43
C LYS A 583 -17.06 25.78 -1.55
N ASN A 584 -17.30 27.03 -1.96
CA ASN A 584 -16.81 28.18 -1.21
C ASN A 584 -17.48 28.38 0.16
N ARG A 585 -18.70 27.87 0.34
CA ARG A 585 -19.48 28.04 1.57
C ARG A 585 -19.44 26.79 2.44
N GLU A 586 -20.01 25.69 1.96
CA GLU A 586 -20.22 24.49 2.75
C GLU A 586 -18.92 23.69 2.93
N GLU A 587 -18.17 23.43 1.85
CA GLU A 587 -16.85 22.78 1.96
C GLU A 587 -15.87 23.68 2.71
N GLY A 588 -15.87 25.00 2.46
CA GLY A 588 -15.05 25.96 3.18
C GLY A 588 -15.28 25.95 4.70
N ARG A 589 -16.55 25.89 5.14
CA ARG A 589 -16.93 25.75 6.55
C ARG A 589 -16.53 24.37 7.10
N GLY A 590 -16.80 23.29 6.35
CA GLY A 590 -16.40 21.94 6.71
C GLY A 590 -14.89 21.79 6.92
N ALA A 591 -14.09 22.39 6.04
CA ALA A 591 -12.63 22.44 6.14
C ALA A 591 -12.18 23.18 7.39
N ALA A 592 -12.73 24.35 7.68
CA ALA A 592 -12.41 25.13 8.87
C ALA A 592 -12.68 24.34 10.17
N MET A 593 -13.82 23.65 10.25
CA MET A 593 -14.13 22.79 11.40
C MET A 593 -13.13 21.64 11.55
N SER A 594 -12.78 20.98 10.44
CA SER A 594 -11.84 19.85 10.42
C SER A 594 -10.43 20.27 10.87
N ILE A 595 -9.94 21.40 10.37
CA ILE A 595 -8.62 21.96 10.75
C ILE A 595 -8.59 22.21 12.26
N LEU A 596 -9.59 22.91 12.79
CA LEU A 596 -9.60 23.28 14.21
C LEU A 596 -9.76 22.06 15.12
N ALA A 597 -10.60 21.09 14.74
CA ALA A 597 -10.74 19.84 15.48
C ALA A 597 -9.44 19.04 15.51
N ALA A 598 -8.70 18.99 14.41
CA ALA A 598 -7.40 18.33 14.36
C ALA A 598 -6.36 19.04 15.25
N CYS A 599 -6.32 20.37 15.24
CA CYS A 599 -5.47 21.14 16.15
C CYS A 599 -5.79 20.80 17.61
N GLU A 600 -7.08 20.82 17.96
CA GLU A 600 -7.56 20.55 19.31
C GLU A 600 -7.20 19.12 19.76
N VAL A 601 -7.36 18.11 18.90
CA VAL A 601 -6.95 16.72 19.19
C VAL A 601 -5.46 16.62 19.47
N ILE A 602 -4.61 17.23 18.64
CA ILE A 602 -3.15 17.18 18.85
C ILE A 602 -2.77 17.88 20.16
N MET A 603 -3.30 19.08 20.41
CA MET A 603 -3.01 19.81 21.64
C MET A 603 -3.43 19.02 22.87
N ASN A 604 -4.66 18.47 22.86
CA ASN A 604 -5.16 17.65 23.95
C ASN A 604 -4.28 16.41 24.19
N SER A 605 -3.73 15.80 23.13
CA SER A 605 -2.79 14.66 23.26
C SER A 605 -1.51 15.03 24.01
N GLN A 606 -1.11 16.31 23.99
CA GLN A 606 0.07 16.83 24.69
C GLN A 606 -0.26 17.42 26.07
N GLY A 607 -1.52 17.33 26.51
CA GLY A 607 -2.01 17.93 27.76
C GLY A 607 -2.30 19.43 27.67
N ASP A 608 -2.33 19.99 26.45
CA ASP A 608 -2.62 21.39 26.18
C ASP A 608 -4.09 21.61 25.79
N SER A 609 -4.66 22.77 26.12
CA SER A 609 -6.03 23.13 25.71
C SER A 609 -6.02 24.26 24.68
N LEU A 610 -6.96 24.22 23.73
CA LEU A 610 -7.25 25.33 22.82
C LEU A 610 -7.84 26.54 23.57
N TYR A 611 -8.63 26.31 24.62
CA TYR A 611 -9.34 27.37 25.36
C TYR A 611 -8.41 28.42 25.97
N THR A 612 -7.20 28.03 26.37
CA THR A 612 -6.22 28.92 27.01
C THR A 612 -5.35 29.68 26.02
N ARG A 613 -5.50 29.43 24.71
CA ARG A 613 -4.63 30.01 23.68
C ARG A 613 -5.07 31.38 23.26
N ARG A 614 -4.11 32.13 22.72
CA ARG A 614 -4.38 33.32 21.91
C ARG A 614 -4.00 33.01 20.47
N GLY A 615 -5.01 32.84 19.64
CA GLY A 615 -4.88 32.35 18.28
C GLY A 615 -4.99 33.44 17.23
N VAL A 616 -4.13 33.37 16.22
CA VAL A 616 -4.15 34.20 15.02
C VAL A 616 -4.49 33.34 13.81
N VAL A 617 -5.50 33.74 13.04
CA VAL A 617 -5.80 33.16 11.73
C VAL A 617 -5.22 34.03 10.62
N ILE A 618 -4.28 33.49 9.85
CA ILE A 618 -3.73 34.18 8.66
C ILE A 618 -4.58 33.82 7.45
N GLY A 619 -5.01 34.83 6.70
CA GLY A 619 -6.00 34.68 5.62
C GLY A 619 -7.43 34.79 6.12
N ALA A 620 -7.65 35.53 7.20
CA ALA A 620 -8.91 35.55 7.94
C ALA A 620 -10.12 36.08 7.14
N ALA A 621 -9.90 36.82 6.05
CA ALA A 621 -10.98 37.27 5.17
C ALA A 621 -11.28 36.27 4.04
N GLY A 622 -10.45 35.23 3.87
CA GLY A 622 -10.60 34.19 2.86
C GLY A 622 -11.77 33.22 3.12
N ASN A 623 -12.08 32.39 2.12
CA ASN A 623 -13.24 31.48 2.15
C ASN A 623 -13.23 30.50 3.34
N ILE A 624 -12.07 29.92 3.66
CA ILE A 624 -11.89 29.04 4.82
C ILE A 624 -11.55 29.87 6.07
N GLY A 625 -10.65 30.85 5.92
CA GLY A 625 -10.13 31.63 7.05
C GLY A 625 -11.20 32.36 7.86
N ARG A 626 -12.25 32.89 7.21
CA ARG A 626 -13.36 33.55 7.93
C ARG A 626 -14.11 32.60 8.86
N PHE A 627 -14.37 31.37 8.40
CA PHE A 627 -15.03 30.35 9.20
C PHE A 627 -14.08 29.80 10.25
N LEU A 628 -12.78 29.70 9.95
CA LEU A 628 -11.80 29.28 10.94
C LEU A 628 -11.69 30.29 12.08
N LEU A 629 -11.69 31.60 11.78
CA LEU A 629 -11.68 32.64 12.79
C LEU A 629 -12.95 32.61 13.63
N GLU A 630 -14.12 32.47 13.00
CA GLU A 630 -15.40 32.30 13.69
C GLU A 630 -15.38 31.10 14.65
N HIS A 631 -14.91 29.94 14.17
CA HIS A 631 -14.85 28.70 14.97
C HIS A 631 -13.78 28.74 16.06
N LEU A 632 -12.67 29.43 15.82
CA LEU A 632 -11.62 29.65 16.81
C LEU A 632 -12.13 30.55 17.93
N ALA A 633 -12.74 31.69 17.59
CA ALA A 633 -13.30 32.64 18.54
C ALA A 633 -14.34 31.99 19.47
N ALA A 634 -15.10 31.01 18.97
CA ALA A 634 -16.07 30.26 19.77
C ALA A 634 -15.44 29.23 20.74
N ARG A 635 -14.16 28.88 20.57
CA ARG A 635 -13.45 27.86 21.38
C ARG A 635 -12.38 28.44 22.32
N VAL A 636 -11.93 29.66 22.09
CA VAL A 636 -10.96 30.37 22.95
C VAL A 636 -11.68 31.32 23.91
N ARG A 637 -10.93 31.95 24.83
CA ARG A 637 -11.47 33.03 25.68
C ARG A 637 -11.93 34.23 24.82
N PRO A 638 -12.86 35.07 25.33
CA PRO A 638 -13.17 36.34 24.70
C PRO A 638 -11.89 37.14 24.40
N ASP A 639 -11.83 37.79 23.25
CA ASP A 639 -10.70 38.62 22.77
C ASP A 639 -9.37 37.89 22.50
N HIS A 640 -9.34 36.55 22.58
CA HIS A 640 -8.17 35.72 22.30
C HIS A 640 -8.09 35.19 20.86
N ALA A 641 -9.01 35.60 19.99
CA ALA A 641 -8.97 35.26 18.56
C ALA A 641 -8.90 36.53 17.72
N CYS A 642 -7.97 36.56 16.77
CA CYS A 642 -7.91 37.63 15.78
C CYS A 642 -7.43 37.11 14.42
N GLY A 643 -7.61 37.94 13.39
CA GLY A 643 -7.22 37.64 12.03
C GLY A 643 -6.06 38.51 11.54
N VAL A 644 -5.29 37.98 10.61
CA VAL A 644 -4.37 38.76 9.77
C VAL A 644 -4.74 38.52 8.31
N ASP A 645 -5.05 39.59 7.58
CA ASP A 645 -5.35 39.54 6.15
C ASP A 645 -5.01 40.87 5.47
N LYS A 646 -4.23 40.82 4.39
CA LYS A 646 -3.88 42.02 3.59
C LYS A 646 -5.10 42.75 3.03
N CYS A 647 -6.21 42.03 2.84
CA CYS A 647 -7.47 42.53 2.32
C CYS A 647 -8.46 42.88 3.43
N ALA A 648 -7.98 43.12 4.66
CA ALA A 648 -8.82 43.58 5.77
C ALA A 648 -9.43 44.97 5.47
N ASP A 649 -10.62 44.96 4.87
CA ASP A 649 -11.45 46.14 4.61
C ASP A 649 -12.88 45.88 5.10
N GLY A 650 -13.41 46.79 5.92
CA GLY A 650 -14.79 46.77 6.43
C GLY A 650 -14.95 46.27 7.87
N PRO A 651 -16.14 46.47 8.48
CA PRO A 651 -16.43 46.01 9.83
C PRO A 651 -16.57 44.48 9.84
N LEU A 652 -15.51 43.80 10.25
CA LEU A 652 -15.55 42.36 10.50
C LEU A 652 -16.00 42.10 11.95
N PRO A 653 -16.69 40.98 12.22
CA PRO A 653 -17.18 40.65 13.56
C PRO A 653 -16.05 40.39 14.58
N PHE A 654 -14.81 40.27 14.12
CA PHE A 654 -13.63 40.00 14.92
C PHE A 654 -12.50 40.97 14.53
N PRO A 655 -11.53 41.26 15.41
CA PRO A 655 -10.36 42.07 15.06
C PRO A 655 -9.57 41.39 13.94
N VAL A 656 -9.41 42.08 12.80
CA VAL A 656 -8.56 41.63 11.69
C VAL A 656 -7.61 42.75 11.29
N PHE A 657 -6.33 42.42 11.28
CA PHE A 657 -5.23 43.33 11.01
C PHE A 657 -4.67 43.08 9.61
N ARG A 658 -4.06 44.10 8.99
CA ARG A 658 -3.48 43.97 7.64
C ARG A 658 -2.16 43.18 7.64
N SER A 659 -1.43 43.25 8.74
CA SER A 659 -0.19 42.53 8.97
C SER A 659 0.03 42.27 10.47
N PHE A 660 1.00 41.42 10.81
CA PHE A 660 1.43 41.22 12.19
C PHE A 660 1.99 42.52 12.82
N ALA A 661 2.54 43.43 12.02
CA ALA A 661 3.07 44.71 12.51
C ALA A 661 1.95 45.68 12.94
N ASP A 662 0.73 45.49 12.42
CA ASP A 662 -0.43 46.30 12.80
C ASP A 662 -1.14 45.78 14.04
N MET A 663 -0.73 44.62 14.58
CA MET A 663 -1.28 44.06 15.81
C MET A 663 -0.77 44.84 17.04
N PRO A 664 -1.61 45.06 18.07
CA PRO A 664 -1.14 45.60 19.34
C PRO A 664 -0.01 44.75 19.93
N ALA A 665 1.03 45.38 20.47
CA ALA A 665 2.22 44.70 20.98
C ALA A 665 1.88 43.63 22.03
N ASP A 666 0.97 43.94 22.96
CA ASP A 666 0.52 42.99 24.00
C ASP A 666 -0.21 41.78 23.38
N ALA A 667 -1.04 42.02 22.36
CA ALA A 667 -1.76 40.95 21.66
C ALA A 667 -0.81 40.04 20.86
N LEU A 668 0.25 40.60 20.28
CA LEU A 668 1.29 39.83 19.60
C LEU A 668 2.12 39.03 20.61
N ALA A 669 2.52 39.63 21.73
CA ALA A 669 3.30 38.96 22.76
C ALA A 669 2.55 37.78 23.43
N GLU A 670 1.23 37.88 23.54
CA GLU A 670 0.39 36.79 24.04
C GLU A 670 0.09 35.69 23.01
N THR A 671 0.34 35.94 21.71
CA THR A 671 0.02 34.97 20.64
C THR A 671 0.87 33.71 20.77
N ASP A 672 0.20 32.57 20.92
CA ASP A 672 0.84 31.26 21.05
C ASP A 672 0.28 30.20 20.09
N LEU A 673 -0.71 30.55 19.26
CA LEU A 673 -1.26 29.71 18.20
C LEU A 673 -1.38 30.50 16.90
N ILE A 674 -0.83 29.97 15.80
CA ILE A 674 -0.97 30.53 14.46
C ILE A 674 -1.53 29.48 13.50
N LEU A 675 -2.66 29.83 12.89
CA LEU A 675 -3.37 29.02 11.90
C LEU A 675 -3.24 29.67 10.52
N GLY A 676 -2.52 29.04 9.58
CA GLY A 676 -2.27 29.59 8.25
C GLY A 676 -3.20 29.04 7.17
N ILE A 677 -3.93 29.89 6.43
CA ILE A 677 -4.77 29.49 5.29
C ILE A 677 -4.68 30.49 4.12
N THR A 678 -3.50 30.65 3.53
CA THR A 678 -3.29 31.65 2.46
C THR A 678 -2.67 31.11 1.18
N GLY A 679 -2.15 29.88 1.19
CA GLY A 679 -1.42 29.32 0.04
C GLY A 679 -0.11 30.05 -0.25
N ARG A 680 0.39 30.88 0.66
CA ARG A 680 1.59 31.72 0.51
C ARG A 680 2.34 31.82 1.83
N ALA A 681 3.67 31.91 1.77
CA ALA A 681 4.49 32.18 2.95
C ALA A 681 4.27 33.63 3.39
N ILE A 682 3.55 33.81 4.49
CA ILE A 682 3.25 35.15 5.05
C ILE A 682 4.00 35.35 6.37
N ILE A 683 4.33 34.29 7.10
CA ILE A 683 5.17 34.38 8.29
C ILE A 683 6.62 34.49 7.82
N LEU A 684 7.18 35.68 7.98
CA LEU A 684 8.58 35.94 7.71
C LEU A 684 9.43 35.62 8.95
N PRO A 685 10.71 35.26 8.79
CA PRO A 685 11.60 34.96 9.92
C PRO A 685 11.60 36.03 11.02
N GLY A 686 11.56 37.31 10.66
CA GLY A 686 11.53 38.42 11.63
C GLY A 686 10.30 38.41 12.56
N THR A 687 9.12 38.04 12.05
CA THR A 687 7.90 37.92 12.88
C THR A 687 8.04 36.78 13.89
N LEU A 688 8.61 35.66 13.47
CA LEU A 688 8.83 34.56 14.39
C LEU A 688 9.90 34.88 15.43
N GLN A 689 11.00 35.52 15.03
CA GLN A 689 12.02 35.99 15.97
C GLN A 689 11.39 36.87 17.06
N GLN A 690 10.48 37.78 16.69
CA GLN A 690 9.75 38.59 17.67
C GLN A 690 8.93 37.74 18.64
N LEU A 691 8.19 36.73 18.15
CA LEU A 691 7.42 35.83 19.00
C LEU A 691 8.31 34.97 19.93
N LEU A 692 9.47 34.53 19.45
CA LEU A 692 10.42 33.74 20.25
C LEU A 692 11.11 34.57 21.33
N LEU A 693 11.49 35.82 21.01
CA LEU A 693 12.27 36.67 21.90
C LEU A 693 11.40 37.47 22.88
N TYR A 694 10.20 37.89 22.47
CA TYR A 694 9.33 38.77 23.26
C TYR A 694 7.99 38.13 23.63
N GLY A 695 7.60 37.02 22.99
CA GLY A 695 6.35 36.35 23.31
C GLY A 695 6.38 35.72 24.71
N HIS A 696 5.24 35.72 25.40
CA HIS A 696 5.10 35.19 26.75
C HIS A 696 4.94 33.66 26.77
N GLY A 697 4.40 33.07 25.71
CA GLY A 697 4.18 31.63 25.62
C GLY A 697 5.48 30.83 25.50
N GLN A 698 5.64 29.76 26.29
CA GLN A 698 6.78 28.83 26.14
C GLN A 698 6.65 27.96 24.88
N ARG A 699 5.41 27.69 24.44
CA ARG A 699 5.11 26.89 23.25
C ARG A 699 4.43 27.76 22.21
N LEU A 700 4.89 27.69 20.95
CA LEU A 700 4.25 28.32 19.81
C LEU A 700 3.72 27.25 18.86
N TYR A 701 2.40 27.18 18.71
CA TYR A 701 1.72 26.23 17.84
C TYR A 701 1.56 26.80 16.43
N LEU A 702 2.02 26.05 15.44
CA LEU A 702 1.91 26.40 14.03
C LEU A 702 1.16 25.30 13.29
N ALA A 703 0.01 25.64 12.70
CA ALA A 703 -0.80 24.69 11.95
C ALA A 703 -1.21 25.27 10.59
N SER A 704 -1.03 24.49 9.52
CA SER A 704 -1.47 24.87 8.18
C SER A 704 -2.84 24.26 7.92
N GLY A 705 -3.80 25.11 7.58
CA GLY A 705 -5.12 24.72 7.08
C GLY A 705 -5.23 24.83 5.56
N SER A 706 -4.12 25.05 4.87
CA SER A 706 -4.07 25.18 3.42
C SER A 706 -4.10 23.82 2.72
N THR A 707 -4.05 23.82 1.39
CA THR A 707 -3.89 22.60 0.58
C THR A 707 -2.42 22.29 0.27
N LYS A 708 -1.47 23.14 0.71
CA LYS A 708 -0.03 23.01 0.43
C LYS A 708 0.82 23.41 1.64
N ASN A 709 2.12 23.13 1.60
CA ASN A 709 3.09 23.42 2.67
C ASN A 709 3.65 24.85 2.65
N ILE A 710 2.99 25.77 1.95
CA ILE A 710 3.65 27.02 1.53
C ILE A 710 3.65 28.04 2.68
N GLU A 711 2.71 27.96 3.62
CA GLU A 711 2.53 28.98 4.68
C GLU A 711 3.75 29.10 5.58
N PHE A 712 4.44 27.98 5.82
CA PHE A 712 5.60 27.89 6.70
C PHE A 712 6.88 27.58 5.94
N GLN A 713 6.90 27.64 4.61
CA GLN A 713 8.09 27.27 3.84
C GLN A 713 9.30 28.15 4.22
N ALA A 714 9.13 29.48 4.19
CA ALA A 714 10.20 30.43 4.56
C ALA A 714 10.67 30.24 6.00
N LEU A 715 9.76 29.83 6.88
CA LEU A 715 10.06 29.48 8.26
C LEU A 715 10.93 28.21 8.34
N LEU A 716 10.50 27.13 7.68
CA LEU A 716 11.22 25.86 7.70
C LEU A 716 12.62 26.01 7.11
N GLU A 717 12.77 26.79 6.02
CA GLU A 717 14.06 27.13 5.42
C GLU A 717 14.97 27.89 6.40
N TRP A 718 14.41 28.87 7.13
CA TRP A 718 15.15 29.62 8.14
C TRP A 718 15.61 28.74 9.31
N LEU A 719 14.71 27.93 9.87
CA LEU A 719 15.03 27.00 10.95
C LEU A 719 16.07 25.96 10.51
N GLN A 720 15.97 25.46 9.28
CA GLN A 720 16.93 24.50 8.75
C GLN A 720 18.32 25.12 8.54
N THR A 721 18.37 26.40 8.15
CA THR A 721 19.63 27.15 8.07
C THR A 721 20.24 27.30 9.46
N LEU A 722 19.44 27.72 10.44
CA LEU A 722 19.86 27.89 11.83
C LEU A 722 20.39 26.58 12.43
N MET A 723 19.73 25.44 12.18
CA MET A 723 20.18 24.12 12.66
C MET A 723 21.54 23.67 12.08
N LYS A 724 21.98 24.23 10.96
CA LYS A 724 23.26 23.88 10.31
C LYS A 724 24.41 24.80 10.72
N GLU A 725 24.13 25.88 11.44
CA GLU A 725 25.16 26.79 11.89
C GLU A 725 25.96 26.18 13.05
N PRO A 726 27.31 26.27 13.05
CA PRO A 726 28.13 25.73 14.14
C PRO A 726 27.90 26.41 15.50
N ALA A 727 27.44 27.67 15.48
CA ALA A 727 27.13 28.47 16.65
C ALA A 727 25.85 29.27 16.39
N PRO A 728 24.68 28.61 16.41
CA PRO A 728 23.44 29.25 16.00
C PRO A 728 23.05 30.37 16.97
N CYS A 729 22.56 31.48 16.43
CA CYS A 729 22.04 32.58 17.23
C CYS A 729 20.73 33.15 16.69
N ILE A 730 19.89 33.65 17.59
CA ILE A 730 18.65 34.36 17.27
C ILE A 730 18.82 35.79 17.77
N ASP A 731 18.92 36.75 16.85
CA ASP A 731 19.16 38.18 17.15
C ASP A 731 20.31 38.42 18.14
N GLY A 732 21.41 37.68 17.95
CA GLY A 732 22.61 37.77 18.80
C GLY A 732 22.56 36.95 20.09
N TYR A 733 21.42 36.34 20.44
CA TYR A 733 21.34 35.39 21.55
C TYR A 733 21.78 33.99 21.09
N PRO A 734 22.80 33.38 21.71
CA PRO A 734 23.24 32.04 21.32
C PRO A 734 22.17 31.00 21.72
N VAL A 735 21.92 30.04 20.85
CA VAL A 735 20.90 29.01 21.06
C VAL A 735 21.43 27.61 20.75
N GLU A 736 20.74 26.60 21.28
CA GLU A 736 20.85 25.21 20.87
C GLU A 736 19.47 24.72 20.39
N LEU A 737 19.45 23.89 19.35
CA LEU A 737 18.21 23.41 18.74
C LEU A 737 18.11 21.89 18.81
N GLU A 738 17.00 21.40 19.36
CA GLU A 738 16.68 19.97 19.43
C GLU A 738 15.35 19.70 18.71
N ALA A 739 15.37 18.78 17.74
CA ALA A 739 14.15 18.35 17.05
C ALA A 739 13.68 17.00 17.62
N SER A 740 12.40 16.93 17.98
CA SER A 740 11.75 15.70 18.43
C SER A 740 10.36 15.56 17.79
N ALA A 741 9.83 14.34 17.75
CA ALA A 741 8.49 14.11 17.21
C ALA A 741 7.42 14.45 18.26
N ILE A 742 6.37 15.17 17.86
CA ILE A 742 5.14 15.28 18.65
C ILE A 742 4.44 13.93 18.56
N ARG A 743 4.48 13.13 19.63
CA ARG A 743 3.84 11.81 19.67
C ARG A 743 2.62 11.85 20.57
N ASP A 744 1.53 11.30 20.08
CA ASP A 744 0.40 10.97 20.94
C ASP A 744 0.82 9.88 21.94
N PRO A 745 0.74 10.13 23.26
CA PRO A 745 1.12 9.14 24.26
C PRO A 745 0.23 7.89 24.27
N LEU A 746 -0.98 7.96 23.69
CA LEU A 746 -1.91 6.82 23.61
C LEU A 746 -1.70 5.97 22.36
N THR A 747 -1.47 6.60 21.21
CA THR A 747 -1.40 5.90 19.92
C THR A 747 0.02 5.76 19.36
N GLU A 748 1.00 6.45 19.96
CA GLU A 748 2.38 6.63 19.49
C GLU A 748 2.51 7.27 18.10
N ILE A 749 1.39 7.66 17.49
CA ILE A 749 1.35 8.32 16.18
C ILE A 749 2.04 9.67 16.30
N SER A 750 2.94 9.93 15.35
CA SER A 750 3.55 11.25 15.24
C SER A 750 2.58 12.23 14.59
N HIS A 751 2.29 13.32 15.29
CA HIS A 751 1.43 14.42 14.86
C HIS A 751 2.20 15.64 14.37
N GLY A 752 3.53 15.56 14.25
CA GLY A 752 4.37 16.65 13.79
C GLY A 752 5.73 16.67 14.47
N THR A 753 6.37 17.84 14.45
CA THR A 753 7.71 18.06 14.99
C THR A 753 7.68 19.15 16.06
N CYS A 754 8.31 18.87 17.21
CA CYS A 754 8.63 19.84 18.24
C CYS A 754 10.09 20.25 18.05
N LEU A 755 10.32 21.52 17.75
CA LEU A 755 11.65 22.11 17.74
C LEU A 755 11.85 22.90 19.02
N ARG A 756 12.67 22.37 19.92
CA ARG A 756 13.07 23.04 21.15
C ARG A 756 14.26 23.93 20.89
N ILE A 757 14.13 25.19 21.30
CA ILE A 757 15.19 26.22 21.24
C ILE A 757 15.60 26.51 22.68
N VAL A 758 16.84 26.21 23.01
CA VAL A 758 17.44 26.47 24.33
C VAL A 758 18.32 27.71 24.23
N PHE A 759 17.96 28.77 24.93
CA PHE A 759 18.75 30.01 24.98
C PHE A 759 19.92 29.84 25.94
N GLN A 760 21.11 30.16 25.46
CA GLN A 760 22.38 30.00 26.18
C GLN A 760 22.96 31.35 26.60
N GLY A 761 23.87 31.32 27.56
CA GLY A 761 24.68 32.49 27.94
C GLY A 761 24.16 33.31 29.13
N PRO A 762 24.81 34.44 29.44
CA PRO A 762 24.56 35.21 30.66
C PRO A 762 23.36 36.17 30.56
N ALA A 763 22.83 36.42 29.37
CA ALA A 763 21.72 37.32 29.11
C ALA A 763 20.60 36.58 28.36
N TYR A 764 19.37 36.73 28.84
CA TYR A 764 18.18 36.11 28.25
C TYR A 764 17.30 37.16 27.57
N PRO A 765 16.62 36.82 26.47
CA PRO A 765 15.68 37.72 25.84
C PRO A 765 14.44 37.95 26.73
N PRO A 766 13.72 39.07 26.59
CA PRO A 766 12.68 39.48 27.55
C PRO A 766 11.54 38.47 27.74
N GLY A 767 11.17 37.73 26.69
CA GLY A 767 10.12 36.70 26.71
C GLY A 767 10.59 35.33 27.23
N VAL A 768 11.84 35.21 27.68
CA VAL A 768 12.43 33.96 28.17
C VAL A 768 12.85 34.10 29.62
N SER A 769 12.37 33.19 30.46
CA SER A 769 12.71 33.15 31.88
C SER A 769 14.07 32.46 32.09
N PRO A 770 14.97 33.01 32.93
CA PRO A 770 16.21 32.32 33.29
C PRO A 770 15.99 30.96 34.00
N GLN A 771 14.83 30.77 34.64
CA GLN A 771 14.49 29.50 35.30
C GLN A 771 14.02 28.43 34.30
N ASN A 772 13.57 28.84 33.11
CA ASN A 772 13.24 27.95 32.01
C ASN A 772 13.64 28.60 30.68
N PRO A 773 14.91 28.46 30.27
CA PRO A 773 15.48 29.18 29.13
C PRO A 773 15.11 28.54 27.78
N THR A 774 13.87 28.07 27.64
CA THR A 774 13.44 27.31 26.48
C THR A 774 12.21 27.90 25.80
N LYS A 775 12.16 27.75 24.47
CA LYS A 775 10.96 27.95 23.63
C LYS A 775 10.78 26.73 22.75
N ASP A 776 9.57 26.19 22.70
CA ASP A 776 9.23 25.07 21.83
C ASP A 776 8.37 25.59 20.65
N ILE A 777 8.77 25.28 19.42
CA ILE A 777 7.93 25.45 18.23
C ILE A 777 7.25 24.12 17.93
N MET A 778 5.94 24.11 18.04
CA MET A 778 5.10 22.94 17.79
C MET A 778 4.57 23.00 16.35
N LEU A 779 5.29 22.36 15.42
CA LEU A 779 4.90 22.25 14.02
C LEU A 779 3.89 21.13 13.84
N LEU A 780 2.60 21.46 13.90
CA LEU A 780 1.52 20.49 13.73
C LEU A 780 1.53 19.96 12.30
N ALA A 781 1.46 18.63 12.18
CA ALA A 781 1.67 17.87 10.95
C ALA A 781 2.93 18.31 10.16
N ASP A 782 3.98 18.77 10.85
CA ASP A 782 5.23 19.25 10.24
C ASP A 782 5.05 20.45 9.30
N GLY A 783 4.01 21.26 9.56
CA GLY A 783 3.64 22.40 8.71
C GLY A 783 2.88 22.03 7.45
N MET A 784 2.51 20.75 7.29
CA MET A 784 1.67 20.26 6.19
C MET A 784 0.18 20.57 6.48
N PRO A 785 -0.68 20.57 5.45
CA PRO A 785 -2.14 20.63 5.60
C PRO A 785 -2.69 19.66 6.64
N LEU A 786 -3.28 20.19 7.71
CA LEU A 786 -3.68 19.40 8.87
C LEU A 786 -4.91 18.52 8.59
N ASN A 787 -5.90 19.05 7.88
CA ASN A 787 -7.17 18.38 7.61
C ASN A 787 -6.99 17.03 6.87
N PHE A 788 -6.01 16.91 5.97
CA PHE A 788 -5.77 15.68 5.20
C PHE A 788 -5.02 14.60 5.99
N ASN A 789 -4.40 14.93 7.12
CA ASN A 789 -3.73 13.97 8.00
C ASN A 789 -4.67 13.36 9.06
N PHE A 790 -5.91 13.85 9.13
CA PHE A 790 -6.97 13.37 10.03
C PHE A 790 -8.20 12.96 9.22
N TYR A 791 -9.40 13.26 9.69
CA TYR A 791 -10.66 12.83 9.07
C TYR A 791 -11.11 13.69 7.88
N GLY A 792 -10.40 14.78 7.55
CA GLY A 792 -10.75 15.65 6.44
C GLY A 792 -12.12 16.32 6.59
N VAL A 793 -12.67 16.79 5.46
CA VAL A 793 -14.05 17.29 5.39
C VAL A 793 -15.00 16.08 5.38
N PRO A 794 -16.10 16.10 6.15
CA PRO A 794 -17.05 14.97 6.20
C PRO A 794 -17.59 14.56 4.82
N SER A 795 -17.79 13.24 4.63
CA SER A 795 -18.28 12.66 3.37
C SER A 795 -19.62 13.26 2.92
N GLU A 796 -20.48 13.67 3.84
CA GLU A 796 -21.78 14.30 3.53
C GLU A 796 -21.62 15.60 2.70
N ILE A 797 -20.60 16.41 3.02
CA ILE A 797 -20.30 17.64 2.28
C ILE A 797 -19.54 17.30 0.99
N ILE A 798 -18.56 16.41 1.07
CA ILE A 798 -17.73 16.04 -0.08
C ILE A 798 -18.53 15.28 -1.15
N ASP A 799 -19.58 14.54 -0.81
CA ASP A 799 -20.48 13.89 -1.77
C ASP A 799 -21.01 14.89 -2.80
N ARG A 800 -21.52 16.04 -2.35
CA ARG A 800 -22.01 17.11 -3.22
C ARG A 800 -20.89 17.74 -4.06
N VAL A 801 -19.72 17.96 -3.47
CA VAL A 801 -18.53 18.49 -4.17
C VAL A 801 -18.10 17.53 -5.29
N MET A 802 -18.02 16.24 -5.00
CA MET A 802 -17.65 15.20 -5.97
C MET A 802 -18.73 15.02 -7.05
N ALA A 803 -20.01 15.18 -6.72
CA ALA A 803 -21.09 15.21 -7.71
C ALA A 803 -20.93 16.40 -8.68
N GLN A 804 -20.59 17.59 -8.19
CA GLN A 804 -20.29 18.75 -9.04
C GLN A 804 -19.05 18.52 -9.92
N LEU A 805 -17.99 17.94 -9.37
CA LEU A 805 -16.79 17.55 -10.14
C LEU A 805 -17.15 16.59 -11.27
N MET A 806 -17.92 15.53 -10.96
CA MET A 806 -18.35 14.55 -11.94
C MET A 806 -19.26 15.16 -13.01
N ARG A 807 -20.13 16.10 -12.63
CA ARG A 807 -20.93 16.87 -13.59
C ARG A 807 -20.05 17.66 -14.56
N MET A 808 -19.00 18.31 -14.06
CA MET A 808 -18.04 19.02 -14.91
C MET A 808 -17.28 18.06 -15.83
N CYS A 809 -16.98 16.83 -15.37
CA CYS A 809 -16.40 15.78 -16.21
C CYS A 809 -17.32 15.40 -17.38
N LEU A 810 -18.62 15.17 -17.10
CA LEU A 810 -19.61 14.87 -18.12
C LEU A 810 -19.74 16.02 -19.14
N LEU A 811 -19.83 17.27 -18.68
CA LEU A 811 -19.90 18.43 -19.56
C LEU A 811 -18.64 18.61 -20.43
N CYS A 812 -17.47 18.31 -19.88
CA CYS A 812 -16.21 18.36 -20.63
C CYS A 812 -16.19 17.34 -21.77
N VAL A 813 -16.66 16.12 -21.49
CA VAL A 813 -16.73 15.01 -22.45
C VAL A 813 -17.81 15.24 -23.51
N ASP A 814 -18.98 15.74 -23.13
CA ASP A 814 -20.09 16.03 -24.06
C ASP A 814 -19.78 17.28 -24.90
N GLY A 815 -19.12 18.26 -24.31
CA GLY A 815 -18.77 19.55 -24.91
C GLY A 815 -17.56 19.51 -25.85
N THR A 816 -17.17 18.35 -26.40
CA THR A 816 -16.12 18.30 -27.42
C THR A 816 -16.47 19.24 -28.58
N ASN A 817 -15.63 20.26 -28.80
CA ASN A 817 -15.80 21.45 -29.66
C ASN A 817 -16.22 22.76 -28.97
N ARG A 818 -16.28 22.81 -27.64
CA ARG A 818 -16.33 24.11 -26.96
C ARG A 818 -15.01 24.89 -27.15
N PRO A 819 -15.08 26.22 -27.30
CA PRO A 819 -13.89 27.07 -27.36
C PRO A 819 -12.95 26.81 -26.18
N ALA A 820 -11.66 26.94 -26.43
CA ALA A 820 -10.61 26.84 -25.42
C ALA A 820 -10.72 28.04 -24.47
N ASP A 821 -11.44 27.83 -23.38
CA ASP A 821 -11.82 28.84 -22.39
C ASP A 821 -11.98 28.18 -21.01
N LEU A 822 -12.14 28.99 -19.98
CA LEU A 822 -12.32 28.56 -18.60
C LEU A 822 -13.81 28.57 -18.22
N TYR A 823 -14.39 27.39 -18.06
CA TYR A 823 -15.79 27.17 -17.69
C TYR A 823 -15.91 26.91 -16.19
N VAL A 824 -16.37 27.92 -15.46
CA VAL A 824 -16.52 27.91 -14.01
C VAL A 824 -18.00 27.73 -13.63
N LEU A 825 -18.27 26.70 -12.83
CA LEU A 825 -19.61 26.44 -12.28
C LEU A 825 -20.11 27.63 -11.44
N ASP A 826 -21.38 28.01 -11.62
CA ASP A 826 -22.10 29.13 -11.00
C ASP A 826 -21.67 30.54 -11.43
N TYR A 827 -20.66 30.65 -12.30
CA TYR A 827 -20.16 31.93 -12.82
C TYR A 827 -20.32 32.03 -14.33
N THR A 828 -19.78 31.06 -15.07
CA THR A 828 -19.87 31.05 -16.54
C THR A 828 -20.77 29.93 -17.05
N VAL A 829 -20.97 28.87 -16.27
CA VAL A 829 -21.86 27.75 -16.60
C VAL A 829 -22.65 27.30 -15.37
N ASP A 830 -23.85 26.77 -15.57
CA ASP A 830 -24.60 26.05 -14.52
C ASP A 830 -24.30 24.54 -14.54
N GLU A 831 -24.94 23.79 -13.64
CA GLU A 831 -24.80 22.32 -13.55
C GLU A 831 -25.29 21.59 -14.79
N GLN A 832 -26.11 22.22 -15.65
CA GLN A 832 -26.54 21.67 -16.93
C GLN A 832 -25.62 22.11 -18.08
N GLY A 833 -24.58 22.90 -17.79
CA GLY A 833 -23.61 23.39 -18.76
C GLY A 833 -24.12 24.55 -19.61
N LYS A 834 -25.25 25.18 -19.26
CA LYS A 834 -25.76 26.38 -19.93
C LYS A 834 -24.89 27.57 -19.54
N ARG A 835 -24.54 28.41 -20.53
CA ARG A 835 -23.76 29.63 -20.26
C ARG A 835 -24.58 30.62 -19.41
N LEU A 836 -23.93 31.14 -18.39
CA LEU A 836 -24.46 32.19 -17.52
C LEU A 836 -23.91 33.54 -17.98
N THR A 837 -24.76 34.57 -17.94
CA THR A 837 -24.40 35.96 -18.26
C THR A 837 -24.64 36.83 -17.04
N GLY A 838 -23.64 37.59 -16.59
CA GLY A 838 -23.81 38.63 -15.57
C GLY A 838 -22.99 38.49 -14.29
N ARG A 839 -22.22 37.41 -14.09
CA ARG A 839 -21.23 37.30 -13.00
C ARG A 839 -19.81 37.43 -13.56
N VAL A 840 -19.03 38.34 -13.00
CA VAL A 840 -17.60 38.51 -13.33
C VAL A 840 -16.81 37.44 -12.58
N LEU A 841 -15.86 36.80 -13.26
CA LEU A 841 -14.95 35.85 -12.64
C LEU A 841 -14.07 36.55 -11.59
N PRO A 842 -14.11 36.11 -10.31
CA PRO A 842 -13.26 36.66 -9.26
C PRO A 842 -11.79 36.25 -9.41
#